data_AF-A0A553GNY8-F1
#
_entry.id   AF-A0A553GNY8-F1
#
_cell.length_a   1.000
_cell.length_b   1.000
_cell.length_c   1.000
_cell.angle_alpha   90.00
_cell.angle_beta   90.00
_cell.angle_gamma   90.00
#
_symmetry.space_group_name_H-M   'P 1'
#
loop_
_entity.id
_entity.type
_entity.pdbx_description
1 polymer ?
#
loop_
_entity_poly.entity_id
_entity_poly.type
_entity_poly.pdbx_seq_one_letter_code
_entity_poly.pdbx_strand_id
1 'polypeptide(L)'
;MKYLSFIIAVFISLSTFAQENVPLKADGTTKYIIKVYDGETNEKILFNNSAHGDWKTKIQVADVFDGSMPQLWSFQATEMYPGYFSVINHDEEVPENSFLMSWSWHAYLGSNRDPATELEMQYRFVEVSDGWYALETIEKPAGLYNQPYTPGADALNLKPEGYVAFRDVKSADITADNMANKVFRFEEFDPMKLFLEMITRGQELYDNNPNVSESVRLELFKVLEKARATRVFGNESEMLAYQPYLDEAIKKFNEALGLNSIIADARSFIANSAAKQAVKDAFNAIVDEAELFLNADNLNYSEIESVKNKIASAKALVEVLVEAEALIESTTDFEDAKAELRLVIEDVITAFSNSAVSTPELDTLKAEVDDAVKAFKKALEAGDPVLALKNADFENDLTDWNVESPTPEAAYPENKGVDGSRSITTWKGAAYQMKVFQSISNIPNGKYLISCYAHTNGVETIALFAEDGVNSSQLPLVNEGGITKRVIELEVTNGTLQFGIKGTGTDNEIPAGNWVVFDQFEIKWKGTFSIENGDFEDDLNGWTSEAADGVPYISAKGVDGSKSVTMWKGSDYYVSTYQYLTDVYNGTYEISAMINAQMDDLFVLFGESEAVESSLLLAASTELVKNTVTCEVTDETLRFGIRGAGDGNAVPAGRWVVFDEFSVILKTIVPEYIDVAPSVAFRGQDTFENLASKENNIVIWQDNQNLNIRSSEDIVVCDVYSISGVLVKKETSVTNNLSIPLQKGMYIVRTKSENGMIESKKVIIK
;
A
#
# COMPACT_ATOMS: atom_id res chain seq x y z
N MET A 1 -41.80 21.81 20.88
CA MET A 1 -42.25 21.97 22.29
C MET A 1 -42.38 20.58 22.92
N LYS A 2 -41.24 19.96 23.24
CA LYS A 2 -41.02 18.75 24.04
C LYS A 2 -39.52 18.76 24.31
N TYR A 3 -39.13 18.92 25.56
CA TYR A 3 -37.83 18.67 26.22
C TYR A 3 -37.87 19.54 27.47
N LEU A 4 -38.50 18.96 28.49
CA LEU A 4 -38.66 19.51 29.82
C LEU A 4 -38.13 18.40 30.73
N SER A 5 -36.82 18.38 30.97
CA SER A 5 -36.23 17.44 31.92
C SER A 5 -36.45 18.01 33.32
N PHE A 6 -37.49 17.50 33.98
CA PHE A 6 -37.82 17.78 35.37
C PHE A 6 -36.83 17.04 36.26
N ILE A 7 -36.13 17.74 37.15
CA ILE A 7 -35.51 17.09 38.32
C ILE A 7 -36.65 16.81 39.31
N ILE A 8 -37.17 15.58 39.37
CA ILE A 8 -38.14 15.15 40.38
C ILE A 8 -37.39 14.62 41.60
N ALA A 9 -37.61 15.25 42.76
CA ALA A 9 -37.16 14.77 44.06
C ALA A 9 -38.21 13.81 44.68
N VAL A 10 -37.80 12.59 45.05
CA VAL A 10 -38.61 11.68 45.90
C VAL A 10 -37.83 11.37 47.18
N PHE A 11 -38.51 11.55 48.32
CA PHE A 11 -37.97 11.39 49.67
C PHE A 11 -38.06 9.95 50.15
N ILE A 12 -36.95 9.41 50.67
CA ILE A 12 -36.97 8.30 51.64
C ILE A 12 -35.89 8.56 52.69
N SER A 13 -36.26 8.57 53.97
CA SER A 13 -35.33 8.63 55.10
C SER A 13 -34.85 7.23 55.48
N LEU A 14 -33.58 7.06 55.88
CA LEU A 14 -33.13 6.15 56.95
C LEU A 14 -31.62 6.36 57.26
N SER A 15 -31.16 5.66 58.30
CA SER A 15 -30.16 5.99 59.35
C SER A 15 -28.65 5.95 59.06
N THR A 16 -27.93 6.85 59.74
CA THR A 16 -26.54 6.83 60.29
C THR A 16 -25.45 5.90 59.70
N PHE A 17 -24.45 6.54 59.08
CA PHE A 17 -23.21 6.01 58.51
C PHE A 17 -22.19 5.47 59.53
N ALA A 18 -21.43 4.45 59.12
CA ALA A 18 -20.14 4.07 59.68
C ALA A 18 -19.14 3.72 58.56
N GLN A 19 -18.61 4.75 57.88
CA GLN A 19 -17.23 4.77 57.40
C GLN A 19 -16.60 6.02 58.00
N GLU A 20 -15.66 5.86 58.93
CA GLU A 20 -15.10 7.00 59.68
C GLU A 20 -14.25 7.96 58.81
N ASN A 21 -13.96 7.61 57.55
CA ASN A 21 -12.88 8.27 56.80
C ASN A 21 -13.31 9.06 55.54
N VAL A 22 -14.47 8.83 54.92
CA VAL A 22 -14.92 9.60 53.73
C VAL A 22 -15.99 10.62 54.16
N PRO A 23 -15.89 11.93 53.84
CA PRO A 23 -16.68 12.99 54.44
C PRO A 23 -18.00 13.16 53.67
N LEU A 24 -18.69 12.05 53.41
CA LEU A 24 -19.97 12.06 52.70
C LEU A 24 -21.12 12.18 53.70
N LYS A 25 -21.86 13.27 53.59
CA LYS A 25 -23.14 13.50 54.28
C LYS A 25 -24.16 12.48 53.79
N ALA A 26 -24.66 11.68 54.73
CA ALA A 26 -25.68 10.65 54.50
C ALA A 26 -27.12 11.21 54.53
N ASP A 27 -27.33 12.42 54.02
CA ASP A 27 -28.63 13.08 54.08
C ASP A 27 -29.52 12.77 52.87
N GLY A 28 -28.97 12.10 51.85
CA GLY A 28 -29.66 11.80 50.59
C GLY A 28 -29.92 13.03 49.72
N THR A 29 -29.48 14.22 50.14
CA THR A 29 -29.69 15.50 49.44
C THR A 29 -28.40 16.12 48.94
N THR A 30 -27.28 15.83 49.60
CA THR A 30 -25.98 16.34 49.20
C THR A 30 -25.43 15.52 48.03
N LYS A 31 -25.19 16.20 46.92
CA LYS A 31 -24.51 15.64 45.74
C LYS A 31 -23.00 15.84 45.88
N TYR A 32 -22.20 14.96 45.30
CA TYR A 32 -20.74 15.06 45.31
C TYR A 32 -20.18 14.92 43.90
N ILE A 33 -19.12 15.69 43.61
CA ILE A 33 -18.24 15.50 42.45
C ILE A 33 -17.09 14.59 42.89
N ILE A 34 -16.79 13.58 42.08
CA ILE A 34 -15.57 12.76 42.25
C ILE A 34 -14.51 13.30 41.30
N LYS A 35 -13.43 13.85 41.85
CA LYS A 35 -12.22 14.19 41.11
C LYS A 35 -11.27 13.01 41.12
N VAL A 36 -10.60 12.75 40.00
CA VAL A 36 -9.59 11.69 39.86
C VAL A 36 -8.26 12.32 39.51
N TYR A 37 -7.21 11.95 40.24
CA TYR A 37 -5.83 12.33 39.92
C TYR A 37 -5.18 11.25 39.05
N ASP A 38 -4.70 11.60 37.86
CA ASP A 38 -4.10 10.67 36.90
C ASP A 38 -2.56 10.71 36.82
N GLY A 39 -1.92 11.57 37.61
CA GLY A 39 -0.46 11.68 37.69
C GLY A 39 0.16 12.78 36.84
N GLU A 40 -0.58 13.42 35.93
CA GLU A 40 -0.04 14.45 35.02
C GLU A 40 -0.49 15.87 35.40
N THR A 41 -0.18 16.33 36.61
CA THR A 41 -0.40 17.73 37.10
C THR A 41 -1.82 18.32 36.98
N ASN A 42 -2.81 17.60 36.45
CA ASN A 42 -4.13 18.12 36.12
C ASN A 42 -5.22 17.35 36.88
N GLU A 43 -6.07 18.08 37.59
CA GLU A 43 -7.32 17.52 38.14
C GLU A 43 -8.29 17.26 37.00
N LYS A 44 -8.84 16.04 36.88
CA LYS A 44 -9.88 15.72 35.89
C LYS A 44 -11.20 15.36 36.58
N ILE A 45 -12.30 15.86 36.00
CA ILE A 45 -13.67 15.47 36.34
C ILE A 45 -14.09 14.39 35.33
N LEU A 46 -14.71 13.30 35.79
CA LEU A 46 -15.14 12.19 34.93
C LEU A 46 -16.30 12.63 34.02
N PHE A 47 -16.13 12.50 32.70
CA PHE A 47 -17.13 12.82 31.66
C PHE A 47 -17.35 11.65 30.71
N ASN A 48 -18.51 11.64 30.04
CA ASN A 48 -18.87 10.70 28.98
C ASN A 48 -19.15 11.51 27.71
N ASN A 49 -18.47 11.24 26.59
CA ASN A 49 -18.80 11.83 25.31
C ASN A 49 -18.64 10.83 24.17
N SER A 50 -19.69 10.09 23.81
CA SER A 50 -19.72 9.37 22.52
C SER A 50 -21.06 9.47 21.81
N ALA A 51 -21.01 9.85 20.53
CA ALA A 51 -22.15 10.09 19.64
C ALA A 51 -22.55 8.87 18.78
N HIS A 52 -22.14 7.65 19.17
CA HIS A 52 -22.50 6.44 18.43
C HIS A 52 -23.57 5.62 19.16
N GLY A 53 -24.78 5.67 18.61
CA GLY A 53 -26.01 5.10 19.15
C GLY A 53 -26.12 3.58 19.18
N ASP A 54 -25.05 2.85 19.50
CA ASP A 54 -25.15 1.42 19.77
C ASP A 54 -24.06 0.99 20.78
N TRP A 55 -24.41 1.04 22.07
CA TRP A 55 -24.43 -0.11 23.00
C TRP A 55 -24.49 0.35 24.47
N LYS A 56 -25.29 -0.39 25.23
CA LYS A 56 -25.46 -0.28 26.68
C LYS A 56 -24.11 -0.46 27.41
N THR A 57 -23.89 0.34 28.46
CA THR A 57 -22.94 0.17 29.59
C THR A 57 -21.44 0.12 29.27
N LYS A 58 -20.80 1.23 28.87
CA LYS A 58 -19.32 1.35 28.82
C LYS A 58 -18.84 2.77 29.17
N ILE A 59 -17.78 2.90 29.96
CA ILE A 59 -16.87 4.06 29.95
C ILE A 59 -15.67 3.62 29.10
N GLN A 60 -15.41 4.25 27.96
CA GLN A 60 -14.21 4.02 27.16
C GLN A 60 -13.21 5.16 27.40
N VAL A 61 -11.91 4.83 27.47
CA VAL A 61 -10.81 5.76 27.82
C VAL A 61 -10.21 6.43 26.57
N ALA A 62 -10.95 6.49 25.46
CA ALA A 62 -10.48 7.10 24.20
C ALA A 62 -11.00 8.53 23.99
N ASP A 63 -11.59 9.15 25.02
CA ASP A 63 -12.16 10.50 24.90
C ASP A 63 -11.05 11.55 25.09
N VAL A 64 -10.82 12.35 24.06
CA VAL A 64 -10.03 13.58 24.16
C VAL A 64 -10.80 14.54 25.08
N PHE A 65 -10.18 14.88 26.21
CA PHE A 65 -10.73 15.81 27.20
C PHE A 65 -10.60 17.27 26.70
N ASP A 66 -11.56 17.75 25.92
CA ASP A 66 -11.60 19.16 25.46
C ASP A 66 -12.40 20.10 26.40
N GLY A 67 -13.00 19.54 27.45
CA GLY A 67 -13.79 20.26 28.43
C GLY A 67 -15.11 20.83 27.89
N SER A 68 -15.63 20.35 26.76
CA SER A 68 -16.76 21.00 26.08
C SER A 68 -18.14 20.82 26.76
N MET A 69 -18.35 19.87 27.68
CA MET A 69 -19.53 19.83 28.56
C MET A 69 -19.30 19.01 29.84
N PRO A 70 -19.66 19.51 31.03
CA PRO A 70 -19.70 18.67 32.22
C PRO A 70 -21.00 17.87 32.34
N GLN A 71 -20.97 16.57 32.02
CA GLN A 71 -21.99 15.66 32.57
C GLN A 71 -21.65 15.33 34.02
N LEU A 72 -22.37 15.97 34.94
CA LEU A 72 -22.29 15.67 36.37
C LEU A 72 -22.96 14.34 36.65
N TRP A 73 -22.14 13.33 36.96
CA TRP A 73 -22.64 12.15 37.64
C TRP A 73 -23.02 12.56 39.06
N SER A 74 -24.31 12.70 39.34
CA SER A 74 -24.77 12.83 40.72
C SER A 74 -24.90 11.44 41.32
N PHE A 75 -23.94 11.06 42.15
CA PHE A 75 -23.97 9.82 42.90
C PHE A 75 -24.89 10.00 44.11
N GLN A 76 -25.92 9.17 44.23
CA GLN A 76 -26.61 9.01 45.50
C GLN A 76 -26.01 7.80 46.22
N ALA A 77 -25.35 8.03 47.36
CA ALA A 77 -24.96 6.94 48.23
C ALA A 77 -26.24 6.36 48.85
N THR A 78 -26.69 5.21 48.34
CA THR A 78 -27.75 4.43 49.00
C THR A 78 -27.13 3.31 49.81
N GLU A 79 -27.54 3.21 51.07
CA GLU A 79 -27.12 2.13 51.95
C GLU A 79 -27.82 0.84 51.51
N MET A 80 -27.06 -0.14 51.01
CA MET A 80 -27.53 -1.53 51.02
C MET A 80 -27.31 -2.13 52.43
N TYR A 81 -26.19 -1.77 53.11
CA TYR A 81 -25.85 -2.02 54.53
C TYR A 81 -24.70 -1.11 55.03
N PRO A 82 -24.44 -1.01 56.37
CA PRO A 82 -23.43 -0.13 56.94
C PRO A 82 -22.02 -0.42 56.41
N GLY A 83 -21.39 0.58 55.79
CA GLY A 83 -20.00 0.52 55.33
C GLY A 83 -19.78 0.33 53.82
N TYR A 84 -20.83 0.34 52.99
CA TYR A 84 -20.74 0.04 51.55
C TYR A 84 -21.43 1.09 50.66
N PHE A 85 -20.88 1.38 49.48
CA PHE A 85 -21.45 2.30 48.50
C PHE A 85 -22.21 1.56 47.40
N SER A 86 -23.45 1.96 47.15
CA SER A 86 -24.12 1.74 45.87
C SER A 86 -24.10 3.05 45.07
N VAL A 87 -23.68 2.98 43.80
CA VAL A 87 -23.73 4.10 42.86
C VAL A 87 -24.99 3.94 42.02
N ILE A 88 -25.94 4.85 42.22
CA ILE A 88 -27.13 4.97 41.36
C ILE A 88 -26.86 6.09 40.35
N ASN A 89 -26.93 5.76 39.06
CA ASN A 89 -26.93 6.75 37.97
C ASN A 89 -28.37 7.21 37.73
N HIS A 90 -28.60 8.53 37.70
CA HIS A 90 -29.93 9.15 37.61
C HIS A 90 -30.28 9.64 36.19
N ASP A 91 -29.65 9.09 35.16
CA ASP A 91 -29.96 9.41 33.76
C ASP A 91 -31.25 8.71 33.31
N GLU A 92 -32.28 9.48 32.92
CA GLU A 92 -33.62 8.96 32.55
C GLU A 92 -33.61 8.06 31.30
N GLU A 93 -32.56 8.14 30.46
CA GLU A 93 -32.40 7.28 29.28
C GLU A 93 -31.75 5.92 29.60
N VAL A 94 -31.30 5.74 30.83
CA VAL A 94 -30.63 4.54 31.33
C VAL A 94 -31.58 3.82 32.29
N PRO A 95 -31.95 2.54 32.08
CA PRO A 95 -32.89 1.84 32.97
C PRO A 95 -32.42 1.91 34.43
N GLU A 96 -33.34 2.04 35.40
CA GLU A 96 -33.13 2.16 36.86
C GLU A 96 -32.21 1.08 37.50
N ASN A 97 -31.78 0.08 36.72
CA ASN A 97 -30.97 -1.05 37.13
C ASN A 97 -29.53 -1.02 36.53
N SER A 98 -29.03 0.15 36.12
CA SER A 98 -27.72 0.25 35.47
C SER A 98 -26.63 0.57 36.48
N PHE A 99 -25.84 -0.46 36.81
CA PHE A 99 -24.67 -0.36 37.70
C PHE A 99 -23.39 -0.06 36.91
N LEU A 100 -22.41 0.58 37.54
CA LEU A 100 -21.03 0.68 37.04
C LEU A 100 -20.44 -0.73 36.92
N MET A 101 -20.53 -1.35 35.74
CA MET A 101 -19.93 -2.65 35.50
C MET A 101 -18.50 -2.52 35.00
N SER A 102 -17.63 -3.38 35.52
CA SER A 102 -16.31 -3.58 34.95
C SER A 102 -16.26 -4.80 34.04
N TRP A 103 -15.18 -4.85 33.27
CA TRP A 103 -14.79 -6.00 32.50
C TRP A 103 -14.02 -7.02 33.37
N SER A 104 -14.72 -7.73 34.26
CA SER A 104 -14.25 -9.01 34.85
C SER A 104 -15.12 -10.22 34.48
N TRP A 105 -16.13 -10.01 33.63
CA TRP A 105 -17.07 -11.04 33.16
C TRP A 105 -16.38 -12.27 32.51
N HIS A 106 -15.14 -12.13 32.02
CA HIS A 106 -14.35 -13.25 31.50
C HIS A 106 -13.49 -13.99 32.53
N ALA A 107 -13.14 -13.37 33.66
CA ALA A 107 -12.42 -14.07 34.73
C ALA A 107 -13.32 -15.13 35.41
N TYR A 108 -14.63 -14.86 35.48
CA TYR A 108 -15.62 -15.71 36.14
C TYR A 108 -16.08 -16.93 35.31
N LEU A 109 -15.96 -16.88 33.98
CA LEU A 109 -16.39 -17.98 33.10
C LEU A 109 -15.22 -18.80 32.52
N GLY A 110 -13.99 -18.26 32.55
CA GLY A 110 -12.80 -18.93 32.00
C GLY A 110 -11.93 -19.67 33.00
N SER A 111 -12.15 -19.52 34.31
CA SER A 111 -11.35 -20.18 35.35
C SER A 111 -12.23 -20.85 36.41
N ASN A 112 -11.95 -22.12 36.71
CA ASN A 112 -12.63 -22.96 37.71
C ASN A 112 -12.43 -22.42 39.15
N ARG A 113 -12.96 -21.24 39.47
CA ARG A 113 -12.94 -20.71 40.83
C ARG A 113 -14.22 -21.13 41.55
N ASP A 114 -14.09 -21.84 42.66
CA ASP A 114 -15.20 -22.30 43.49
C ASP A 114 -15.59 -21.18 44.48
N PRO A 115 -16.77 -20.54 44.33
CA PRO A 115 -17.21 -19.47 45.22
C PRO A 115 -17.41 -19.91 46.68
N ALA A 116 -17.39 -21.22 46.97
CA ALA A 116 -17.44 -21.73 48.34
C ALA A 116 -16.07 -21.78 49.04
N THR A 117 -14.95 -21.65 48.30
CA THR A 117 -13.59 -21.83 48.86
C THR A 117 -12.65 -20.66 48.63
N GLU A 118 -12.98 -19.75 47.71
CA GLU A 118 -12.19 -18.54 47.46
C GLU A 118 -12.75 -17.32 48.20
N LEU A 119 -11.84 -16.52 48.75
CA LEU A 119 -12.16 -15.32 49.52
C LEU A 119 -12.73 -14.24 48.58
N GLU A 120 -13.94 -13.80 48.86
CA GLU A 120 -14.58 -12.73 48.12
C GLU A 120 -13.91 -11.39 48.48
N MET A 121 -13.49 -10.62 47.49
CA MET A 121 -12.81 -9.33 47.70
C MET A 121 -13.82 -8.19 47.61
N GLN A 122 -13.68 -7.18 48.45
CA GLN A 122 -14.46 -5.95 48.48
C GLN A 122 -13.52 -4.73 48.35
N TYR A 123 -14.06 -3.54 48.11
CA TYR A 123 -13.27 -2.31 48.03
C TYR A 123 -13.74 -1.29 49.08
N ARG A 124 -12.81 -0.51 49.62
CA ARG A 124 -13.10 0.66 50.46
C ARG A 124 -12.23 1.84 50.05
N PHE A 125 -12.73 3.06 50.26
CA PHE A 125 -11.92 4.26 50.12
C PHE A 125 -11.16 4.53 51.41
N VAL A 126 -9.84 4.72 51.31
CA VAL A 126 -8.96 5.04 52.44
C VAL A 126 -8.31 6.37 52.16
N GLU A 127 -8.45 7.32 53.08
CA GLU A 127 -7.79 8.62 52.94
C GLU A 127 -6.27 8.44 52.93
N VAL A 128 -5.62 9.00 51.92
CA VAL A 128 -4.17 8.93 51.73
C VAL A 128 -3.52 10.25 52.11
N SER A 129 -4.10 11.39 51.73
CA SER A 129 -3.63 12.74 52.09
C SER A 129 -4.68 13.81 51.74
N ASP A 130 -4.87 14.83 52.59
CA ASP A 130 -5.59 16.08 52.28
C ASP A 130 -6.96 15.91 51.57
N GLY A 131 -7.79 14.96 52.02
CA GLY A 131 -9.10 14.68 51.41
C GLY A 131 -9.04 13.90 50.08
N TRP A 132 -7.89 13.34 49.75
CA TRP A 132 -7.71 12.35 48.67
C TRP A 132 -7.74 10.94 49.22
N TYR A 133 -8.38 10.04 48.47
CA TYR A 133 -8.73 8.68 48.86
C TYR A 133 -8.18 7.67 47.86
N ALA A 134 -7.50 6.62 48.31
CA ALA A 134 -7.18 5.47 47.48
C ALA A 134 -8.29 4.42 47.61
N LEU A 135 -8.52 3.66 46.53
CA LEU A 135 -9.38 2.49 46.58
C LEU A 135 -8.55 1.30 47.06
N GLU A 136 -8.79 0.82 48.27
CA GLU A 136 -8.13 -0.36 48.84
C GLU A 136 -9.02 -1.60 48.69
N THR A 137 -8.45 -2.70 48.23
CA THR A 137 -9.12 -4.01 48.21
C THR A 137 -9.00 -4.69 49.57
N ILE A 138 -10.12 -5.09 50.15
CA ILE A 138 -10.22 -5.78 51.45
C ILE A 138 -10.89 -7.15 51.29
N GLU A 139 -10.55 -8.08 52.18
CA GLU A 139 -11.17 -9.41 52.23
C GLU A 139 -12.55 -9.34 52.89
N LYS A 140 -13.56 -9.99 52.29
CA LYS A 140 -14.94 -10.04 52.84
C LYS A 140 -14.94 -10.78 54.19
N PRO A 141 -15.48 -10.19 55.27
CA PRO A 141 -15.48 -10.82 56.59
C PRO A 141 -16.22 -12.17 56.60
N ALA A 142 -15.69 -13.12 57.40
CA ALA A 142 -16.28 -14.44 57.55
C ALA A 142 -17.70 -14.38 58.14
N GLY A 143 -18.71 -14.77 57.34
CA GLY A 143 -20.13 -14.78 57.73
C GLY A 143 -21.10 -14.23 56.68
N LEU A 144 -20.60 -13.59 55.61
CA LEU A 144 -21.42 -12.98 54.55
C LEU A 144 -21.45 -13.79 53.23
N TYR A 145 -20.95 -15.03 53.24
CA TYR A 145 -20.71 -15.89 52.07
C TYR A 145 -21.98 -16.45 51.37
N ASN A 146 -23.17 -16.36 51.97
CA ASN A 146 -24.41 -16.93 51.43
C ASN A 146 -25.39 -15.88 50.84
N GLN A 147 -24.91 -14.69 50.54
CA GLN A 147 -25.73 -13.62 49.94
C GLN A 147 -25.67 -13.72 48.41
N PRO A 148 -26.79 -13.46 47.69
CA PRO A 148 -26.78 -13.44 46.23
C PRO A 148 -25.78 -12.39 45.72
N TYR A 149 -24.89 -12.82 44.82
CA TYR A 149 -23.93 -11.98 44.12
C TYR A 149 -24.65 -10.78 43.51
N THR A 150 -24.21 -9.55 43.84
CA THR A 150 -24.72 -8.33 43.23
C THR A 150 -23.76 -7.94 42.09
N PRO A 151 -24.16 -8.07 40.81
CA PRO A 151 -23.29 -7.74 39.69
C PRO A 151 -23.02 -6.24 39.65
N GLY A 152 -21.76 -5.82 39.83
CA GLY A 152 -21.40 -4.40 39.68
C GLY A 152 -20.18 -3.89 40.45
N ALA A 153 -19.30 -4.74 40.99
CA ALA A 153 -18.24 -4.27 41.89
C ALA A 153 -16.82 -4.70 41.50
N ASP A 154 -16.41 -4.58 40.23
CA ASP A 154 -15.07 -5.04 39.81
C ASP A 154 -14.27 -4.03 38.97
N ALA A 155 -14.47 -2.72 39.10
CA ALA A 155 -13.90 -1.72 38.17
C ALA A 155 -12.37 -1.65 38.08
N LEU A 156 -11.60 -2.20 39.03
CA LEU A 156 -10.17 -1.90 39.12
C LEU A 156 -9.35 -3.07 39.67
N ASN A 157 -9.46 -4.26 39.08
CA ASN A 157 -8.58 -5.37 39.44
C ASN A 157 -7.22 -5.25 38.71
N LEU A 158 -6.20 -4.74 39.41
CA LEU A 158 -4.80 -4.87 39.02
C LEU A 158 -4.33 -6.28 39.41
N LYS A 159 -3.97 -7.11 38.43
CA LYS A 159 -3.16 -8.29 38.72
C LYS A 159 -1.73 -7.86 39.05
N PRO A 160 -1.01 -8.57 39.95
CA PRO A 160 0.41 -8.33 40.22
C PRO A 160 1.31 -8.38 38.98
N GLU A 161 0.82 -8.97 37.89
CA GLU A 161 1.55 -9.27 36.65
C GLU A 161 1.47 -8.15 35.58
N GLY A 162 0.79 -7.02 35.84
CA GLY A 162 1.01 -5.78 35.09
C GLY A 162 0.47 -5.70 33.65
N TYR A 163 -0.59 -6.42 33.27
CA TYR A 163 -1.25 -6.17 31.97
C TYR A 163 -2.56 -5.42 32.13
N VAL A 164 -2.56 -4.16 31.69
CA VAL A 164 -3.75 -3.41 31.30
C VAL A 164 -3.55 -2.95 29.86
N ALA A 165 -4.41 -3.39 28.95
CA ALA A 165 -4.39 -2.92 27.57
C ALA A 165 -4.99 -1.50 27.49
N PHE A 166 -4.16 -0.50 27.78
CA PHE A 166 -4.44 0.88 27.39
C PHE A 166 -3.90 1.04 25.95
N ARG A 167 -4.78 1.22 24.96
CA ARG A 167 -4.34 1.80 23.70
C ARG A 167 -4.19 3.30 23.94
N ASP A 168 -2.99 3.80 23.63
CA ASP A 168 -2.57 5.21 23.63
C ASP A 168 -1.97 5.83 24.92
N VAL A 169 -1.61 5.01 25.91
CA VAL A 169 -0.61 5.41 26.94
C VAL A 169 0.73 4.81 26.52
N LYS A 170 1.77 5.62 26.32
CA LYS A 170 3.11 5.09 26.05
C LYS A 170 3.54 4.24 27.24
N SER A 171 4.00 3.01 27.00
CA SER A 171 4.40 2.09 28.06
C SER A 171 5.49 2.65 28.99
N ALA A 172 6.23 3.66 28.54
CA ALA A 172 7.25 4.37 29.31
C ALA A 172 6.69 5.26 30.44
N ASP A 173 5.41 5.64 30.38
CA ASP A 173 4.77 6.54 31.37
C ASP A 173 4.12 5.78 32.54
N ILE A 174 4.09 4.43 32.45
CA ILE A 174 3.62 3.54 33.53
C ILE A 174 4.83 3.10 34.36
N THR A 175 5.21 3.94 35.33
CA THR A 175 6.17 3.55 36.37
C THR A 175 5.45 2.90 37.54
N ALA A 176 6.16 2.10 38.34
CA ALA A 176 5.63 1.59 39.61
C ALA A 176 5.17 2.72 40.56
N ASP A 177 5.77 3.90 40.44
CA ASP A 177 5.45 5.10 41.22
C ASP A 177 4.12 5.75 40.77
N ASN A 178 3.83 5.75 39.46
CA ASN A 178 2.58 6.30 38.90
C ASN A 178 1.38 5.36 39.11
N MET A 179 1.61 4.05 39.20
CA MET A 179 0.56 3.08 39.54
C MET A 179 0.08 3.18 40.99
N ALA A 180 0.89 3.75 41.89
CA ALA A 180 0.65 3.63 43.32
C ALA A 180 -0.49 4.52 43.85
N ASN A 181 -0.90 5.60 43.17
CA ASN A 181 -1.83 6.57 43.76
C ASN A 181 -2.84 7.17 42.77
N LYS A 182 -3.65 6.32 42.12
CA LYS A 182 -4.95 6.79 41.60
C LYS A 182 -5.82 7.15 42.80
N VAL A 183 -5.75 8.42 43.20
CA VAL A 183 -6.50 8.95 44.33
C VAL A 183 -7.74 9.71 43.85
N PHE A 184 -8.79 9.59 44.63
CA PHE A 184 -10.12 10.16 44.42
C PHE A 184 -10.35 11.26 45.43
N ARG A 185 -10.95 12.38 45.03
CA ARG A 185 -11.40 13.41 45.97
C ARG A 185 -12.88 13.63 45.80
N PHE A 186 -13.61 13.59 46.91
CA PHE A 186 -15.04 13.86 46.94
C PHE A 186 -15.25 15.30 47.35
N GLU A 187 -15.74 16.13 46.44
CA GLU A 187 -16.10 17.51 46.71
C GLU A 187 -17.63 17.63 46.74
N GLU A 188 -18.17 18.28 47.77
CA GLU A 188 -19.59 18.60 47.82
C GLU A 188 -19.97 19.44 46.60
N PHE A 189 -20.96 18.99 45.86
CA PHE A 189 -21.44 19.67 44.67
C PHE A 189 -22.16 20.95 45.06
N ASP A 190 -21.49 22.08 44.84
CA ASP A 190 -22.08 23.39 44.97
C ASP A 190 -22.49 23.89 43.57
N PRO A 191 -23.77 23.82 43.20
CA PRO A 191 -24.22 24.26 41.88
C PRO A 191 -24.07 25.77 41.68
N MET A 192 -24.04 26.56 42.77
CA MET A 192 -23.80 28.00 42.67
C MET A 192 -22.34 28.26 42.34
N LYS A 193 -21.42 27.55 43.00
CA LYS A 193 -20.00 27.59 42.64
C LYS A 193 -19.76 27.22 41.18
N LEU A 194 -20.40 26.15 40.69
CA LEU A 194 -20.31 25.77 39.28
C LEU A 194 -20.81 26.87 38.34
N PHE A 195 -21.96 27.50 38.64
CA PHE A 195 -22.47 28.61 37.83
C PHE A 195 -21.47 29.79 37.75
N LEU A 196 -20.80 30.11 38.87
CA LEU A 196 -19.77 31.14 38.92
C LEU A 196 -18.52 30.77 38.12
N GLU A 197 -18.08 29.51 38.22
CA GLU A 197 -16.96 28.98 37.44
C GLU A 197 -17.27 29.02 35.94
N MET A 198 -18.49 28.67 35.53
CA MET A 198 -18.90 28.71 34.13
C MET A 198 -18.96 30.14 33.56
N ILE A 199 -19.38 31.14 34.35
CA ILE A 199 -19.27 32.55 33.93
C ILE A 199 -17.81 32.94 33.71
N THR A 200 -16.92 32.53 34.62
CA THR A 200 -15.50 32.86 34.56
C THR A 200 -14.86 32.22 33.32
N ARG A 201 -15.10 30.92 33.14
CA ARG A 201 -14.62 30.15 31.99
C ARG A 201 -15.14 30.69 30.66
N GLY A 202 -16.43 30.99 30.57
CA GLY A 202 -17.00 31.57 29.36
C GLY A 202 -16.41 32.94 29.03
N GLN A 203 -16.09 33.76 30.05
CA GLN A 203 -15.38 35.02 29.84
C GLN A 203 -13.95 34.80 29.33
N GLU A 204 -13.20 33.88 29.93
CA GLU A 204 -11.85 33.53 29.47
C GLU A 204 -11.86 33.04 28.02
N LEU A 205 -12.83 32.19 27.65
CA LEU A 205 -13.03 31.75 26.27
C LEU A 205 -13.31 32.93 25.34
N TYR A 206 -14.17 33.87 25.73
CA TYR A 206 -14.50 35.06 24.95
C TYR A 206 -13.29 36.00 24.75
N ASP A 207 -12.49 36.20 25.80
CA ASP A 207 -11.35 37.14 25.80
C ASP A 207 -10.14 36.58 25.05
N ASN A 208 -9.85 35.28 25.23
CA ASN A 208 -8.68 34.65 24.63
C ASN A 208 -8.85 34.35 23.13
N ASN A 209 -10.07 34.47 22.59
CA ASN A 209 -10.36 34.14 21.21
C ASN A 209 -10.96 35.32 20.42
N PRO A 210 -10.21 36.43 20.26
CA PRO A 210 -10.72 37.64 19.62
C PRO A 210 -11.02 37.47 18.13
N ASN A 211 -10.44 36.46 17.49
CA ASN A 211 -10.51 36.22 16.05
C ASN A 211 -11.70 35.35 15.61
N VAL A 212 -12.50 34.85 16.55
CA VAL A 212 -13.77 34.17 16.22
C VAL A 212 -14.76 35.17 15.65
N SER A 213 -15.65 34.72 14.76
CA SER A 213 -16.65 35.56 14.11
C SER A 213 -17.44 36.40 15.13
N GLU A 214 -17.72 37.66 14.77
CA GLU A 214 -18.40 38.60 15.66
C GLU A 214 -19.78 38.08 16.09
N SER A 215 -20.48 37.37 15.19
CA SER A 215 -21.78 36.74 15.48
C SER A 215 -21.70 35.71 16.61
N VAL A 216 -20.76 34.76 16.52
CA VAL A 216 -20.56 33.71 17.55
C VAL A 216 -20.11 34.34 18.88
N ARG A 217 -19.21 35.32 18.83
CA ARG A 217 -18.78 36.08 20.01
C ARG A 217 -19.95 36.83 20.66
N LEU A 218 -20.81 37.46 19.85
CA LEU A 218 -21.97 38.21 20.33
C LEU A 218 -23.01 37.30 21.01
N GLU A 219 -23.19 36.07 20.51
CA GLU A 219 -24.07 35.07 21.13
C GLU A 219 -23.59 34.71 22.55
N LEU A 220 -22.32 34.31 22.69
CA LEU A 220 -21.73 34.00 23.99
C LEU A 220 -21.77 35.22 24.94
N PHE A 221 -21.43 36.41 24.44
CA PHE A 221 -21.46 37.64 25.23
C PHE A 221 -22.85 37.93 25.81
N LYS A 222 -23.92 37.81 25.00
CA LYS A 222 -25.31 38.05 25.47
C LYS A 222 -25.68 37.09 26.59
N VAL A 223 -25.28 35.82 26.49
CA VAL A 223 -25.57 34.80 27.52
C VAL A 223 -24.74 35.04 28.78
N LEU A 224 -23.46 35.41 28.65
CA LEU A 224 -22.61 35.78 29.79
C LEU A 224 -23.13 37.00 30.54
N GLU A 225 -23.53 38.06 29.84
CA GLU A 225 -24.10 39.25 30.46
C GLU A 225 -25.41 38.95 31.19
N LYS A 226 -26.25 38.09 30.60
CA LYS A 226 -27.48 37.65 31.26
C LYS A 226 -27.17 36.77 32.48
N ALA A 227 -26.18 35.88 32.41
CA ALA A 227 -25.74 35.07 33.55
C ALA A 227 -25.20 35.95 34.69
N ARG A 228 -24.41 36.98 34.38
CA ARG A 228 -23.93 37.99 35.34
C ARG A 228 -25.07 38.78 35.98
N ALA A 229 -26.05 39.19 35.19
CA ALA A 229 -27.23 39.86 35.71
C ALA A 229 -28.02 38.92 36.64
N THR A 230 -28.24 37.66 36.26
CA THR A 230 -28.90 36.65 37.11
C THR A 230 -28.11 36.40 38.40
N ARG A 231 -26.77 36.40 38.36
CA ARG A 231 -25.92 36.30 39.56
C ARG A 231 -26.12 37.46 40.53
N VAL A 232 -26.27 38.68 40.03
CA VAL A 232 -26.34 39.90 40.86
C VAL A 232 -27.77 40.15 41.37
N PHE A 233 -28.76 39.89 40.53
CA PHE A 233 -30.15 40.29 40.79
C PHE A 233 -31.11 39.11 41.01
N GLY A 234 -30.71 37.90 40.66
CA GLY A 234 -31.53 36.70 40.78
C GLY A 234 -31.32 35.95 42.10
N ASN A 235 -32.19 34.98 42.35
CA ASN A 235 -32.05 34.01 43.43
C ASN A 235 -31.44 32.68 42.93
N GLU A 236 -31.12 31.77 43.84
CA GLU A 236 -30.49 30.47 43.51
C GLU A 236 -31.30 29.67 42.49
N SER A 237 -32.63 29.65 42.59
CA SER A 237 -33.49 28.93 41.64
C SER A 237 -33.41 29.53 40.23
N GLU A 238 -33.25 30.84 40.11
CA GLU A 238 -33.10 31.52 38.81
C GLU A 238 -31.71 31.26 38.21
N MET A 239 -30.67 31.21 39.04
CA MET A 239 -29.31 30.83 38.60
C MET A 239 -29.28 29.39 38.08
N LEU A 240 -29.84 28.44 38.84
CA LEU A 240 -29.97 27.04 38.43
C LEU A 240 -30.76 26.88 37.13
N ALA A 241 -31.87 27.62 36.99
CA ALA A 241 -32.68 27.59 35.77
C ALA A 241 -31.95 28.17 34.56
N TYR A 242 -30.98 29.07 34.77
CA TYR A 242 -30.20 29.68 33.69
C TYR A 242 -28.95 28.89 33.29
N GLN A 243 -28.44 28.00 34.16
CA GLN A 243 -27.25 27.18 33.93
C GLN A 243 -27.24 26.47 32.56
N PRO A 244 -28.31 25.77 32.11
CA PRO A 244 -28.27 25.04 30.84
C PRO A 244 -28.05 25.94 29.62
N TYR A 245 -28.55 27.18 29.66
CA TYR A 245 -28.34 28.15 28.59
C TYR A 245 -26.88 28.61 28.51
N LEU A 246 -26.22 28.78 29.67
CA LEU A 246 -24.81 29.12 29.75
C LEU A 246 -23.94 27.97 29.24
N ASP A 247 -24.24 26.73 29.64
CA ASP A 247 -23.53 25.54 29.19
C ASP A 247 -23.67 25.34 27.67
N GLU A 248 -24.89 25.50 27.13
CA GLU A 248 -25.15 25.40 25.69
C GLU A 248 -24.37 26.47 24.91
N ALA A 249 -24.33 27.72 25.39
CA ALA A 249 -23.59 28.79 24.73
C ALA A 249 -22.07 28.56 24.72
N ILE A 250 -21.52 28.06 25.84
CA ILE A 250 -20.09 27.71 25.93
C ILE A 250 -19.75 26.54 25.00
N LYS A 251 -20.59 25.50 24.95
CA LYS A 251 -20.42 24.38 24.02
C LYS A 251 -20.39 24.86 22.58
N LYS A 252 -21.41 25.62 22.16
CA LYS A 252 -21.51 26.21 20.82
C LYS A 252 -20.28 27.03 20.44
N PHE A 253 -19.80 27.85 21.38
CA PHE A 253 -18.57 28.63 21.17
C PHE A 253 -17.34 27.73 20.95
N ASN A 254 -17.18 26.67 21.72
CA ASN A 254 -16.11 25.69 21.55
C ASN A 254 -16.22 24.92 20.22
N GLU A 255 -17.43 24.55 19.79
CA GLU A 255 -17.64 23.91 18.49
C GLU A 255 -17.20 24.82 17.33
N ALA A 256 -17.54 26.11 17.40
CA ALA A 256 -17.10 27.12 16.45
C ALA A 256 -15.58 27.33 16.47
N LEU A 257 -14.95 27.34 17.66
CA LEU A 257 -13.49 27.36 17.79
C LEU A 257 -12.82 26.16 17.12
N GLY A 258 -13.37 24.96 17.33
CA GLY A 258 -12.87 23.74 16.70
C GLY A 258 -12.91 23.81 15.18
N LEU A 259 -14.01 24.30 14.60
CA LEU A 259 -14.10 24.53 13.15
C LEU A 259 -13.09 25.59 12.67
N ASN A 260 -12.95 26.70 13.42
CA ASN A 260 -11.99 27.75 13.07
C ASN A 260 -10.53 27.22 13.03
N SER A 261 -10.16 26.36 13.98
CA SER A 261 -8.84 25.70 13.97
C SER A 261 -8.66 24.80 12.74
N ILE A 262 -9.67 24.00 12.41
CA ILE A 262 -9.64 23.11 11.24
C ILE A 262 -9.49 23.91 9.93
N ILE A 263 -10.19 25.04 9.81
CA ILE A 263 -10.06 25.96 8.67
C ILE A 263 -8.62 26.48 8.56
N ALA A 264 -8.02 26.95 9.67
CA ALA A 264 -6.65 27.44 9.67
C ALA A 264 -5.64 26.35 9.29
N ASP A 265 -5.81 25.13 9.82
CA ASP A 265 -4.96 23.98 9.49
C ASP A 265 -5.11 23.57 8.01
N ALA A 266 -6.33 23.59 7.47
CA ALA A 266 -6.61 23.32 6.06
C ALA A 266 -5.91 24.32 5.14
N ARG A 267 -5.95 25.62 5.46
CA ARG A 267 -5.22 26.67 4.72
C ARG A 267 -3.71 26.43 4.73
N SER A 268 -3.17 26.11 5.90
CA SER A 268 -1.74 25.81 6.05
C SER A 268 -1.35 24.57 5.25
N PHE A 269 -2.15 23.51 5.32
CA PHE A 269 -1.95 22.28 4.55
C PHE A 269 -1.87 22.56 3.05
N ILE A 270 -2.89 23.22 2.47
CA ILE A 270 -2.94 23.42 1.02
C ILE A 270 -1.88 24.41 0.52
N ALA A 271 -1.50 25.40 1.33
CA ALA A 271 -0.43 26.34 0.99
C ALA A 271 0.93 25.63 0.87
N ASN A 272 1.18 24.63 1.72
CA ASN A 272 2.44 23.88 1.77
C ASN A 272 2.44 22.60 0.92
N SER A 273 1.31 22.23 0.30
CA SER A 273 1.24 21.03 -0.53
C SER A 273 1.90 21.22 -1.91
N ALA A 274 2.36 20.12 -2.49
CA ALA A 274 2.89 20.05 -3.85
C ALA A 274 1.78 20.01 -4.93
N ALA A 275 0.50 20.11 -4.54
CA ALA A 275 -0.63 19.98 -5.45
C ALA A 275 -0.61 21.04 -6.56
N LYS A 276 -1.09 20.67 -7.75
CA LYS A 276 -1.30 21.60 -8.86
C LYS A 276 -2.30 22.70 -8.51
N GLN A 277 -2.20 23.83 -9.21
CA GLN A 277 -3.01 25.02 -8.93
C GLN A 277 -4.52 24.74 -8.98
N ALA A 278 -5.00 23.94 -9.95
CA ALA A 278 -6.42 23.60 -10.03
C ALA A 278 -6.94 22.85 -8.79
N VAL A 279 -6.14 21.92 -8.25
CA VAL A 279 -6.45 21.21 -6.99
C VAL A 279 -6.45 22.17 -5.81
N LYS A 280 -5.47 23.10 -5.76
CA LYS A 280 -5.40 24.13 -4.72
C LYS A 280 -6.61 25.06 -4.75
N ASP A 281 -7.06 25.46 -5.93
CA ASP A 281 -8.21 26.34 -6.10
C ASP A 281 -9.50 25.63 -5.67
N ALA A 282 -9.70 24.37 -6.09
CA ALA A 282 -10.85 23.55 -5.70
C ALA A 282 -10.92 23.32 -4.18
N PHE A 283 -9.80 22.94 -3.54
CA PHE A 283 -9.75 22.76 -2.10
C PHE A 283 -10.00 24.08 -1.35
N ASN A 284 -9.41 25.19 -1.81
CA ASN A 284 -9.64 26.50 -1.20
C ASN A 284 -11.10 26.95 -1.30
N ALA A 285 -11.82 26.61 -2.37
CA ALA A 285 -13.25 26.93 -2.47
C ALA A 285 -14.07 26.25 -1.36
N ILE A 286 -13.76 24.99 -1.01
CA ILE A 286 -14.41 24.30 0.12
C ILE A 286 -14.07 24.96 1.46
N VAL A 287 -12.81 25.39 1.64
CA VAL A 287 -12.39 26.09 2.86
C VAL A 287 -13.05 27.48 2.94
N ASP A 288 -13.20 28.19 1.82
CA ASP A 288 -13.92 29.46 1.72
C ASP A 288 -15.40 29.30 2.12
N GLU A 289 -16.06 28.22 1.65
CA GLU A 289 -17.44 27.89 2.04
C GLU A 289 -17.57 27.65 3.55
N ALA A 290 -16.62 26.93 4.15
CA ALA A 290 -16.60 26.68 5.59
C ALA A 290 -16.38 27.98 6.39
N GLU A 291 -15.53 28.88 5.90
CA GLU A 291 -15.29 30.18 6.49
C GLU A 291 -16.53 31.09 6.39
N LEU A 292 -17.22 31.10 5.25
CA LEU A 292 -18.50 31.79 5.08
C LEU A 292 -19.58 31.23 6.01
N PHE A 293 -19.64 29.90 6.15
CA PHE A 293 -20.55 29.23 7.07
C PHE A 293 -20.31 29.66 8.52
N LEU A 294 -19.05 29.64 8.98
CA LEU A 294 -18.65 30.03 10.35
C LEU A 294 -18.95 31.52 10.66
N ASN A 295 -18.92 32.37 9.62
CA ASN A 295 -19.17 33.80 9.72
C ASN A 295 -20.65 34.20 9.51
N ALA A 296 -21.56 33.24 9.35
CA ALA A 296 -22.98 33.54 9.14
C ALA A 296 -23.63 34.16 10.38
N ASP A 297 -24.52 35.14 10.17
CA ASP A 297 -25.28 35.81 11.25
C ASP A 297 -26.14 34.81 12.07
N ASN A 298 -26.55 33.71 11.46
CA ASN A 298 -27.34 32.64 12.10
C ASN A 298 -26.64 31.29 11.90
N LEU A 299 -25.44 31.15 12.47
CA LEU A 299 -24.67 29.90 12.41
C LEU A 299 -25.52 28.70 12.89
N ASN A 300 -25.63 27.68 12.05
CA ASN A 300 -26.34 26.45 12.39
C ASN A 300 -25.37 25.44 13.01
N TYR A 301 -25.23 25.46 14.34
CA TYR A 301 -24.26 24.62 15.05
C TYR A 301 -24.40 23.11 14.77
N SER A 302 -25.60 22.62 14.42
CA SER A 302 -25.80 21.20 14.09
C SER A 302 -25.12 20.77 12.78
N GLU A 303 -24.74 21.72 11.92
CA GLU A 303 -24.07 21.45 10.64
C GLU A 303 -22.54 21.53 10.74
N ILE A 304 -21.98 22.03 11.85
CA ILE A 304 -20.52 22.18 12.04
C ILE A 304 -19.79 20.87 11.78
N GLU A 305 -20.28 19.75 12.30
CA GLU A 305 -19.63 18.45 12.15
C GLU A 305 -19.61 17.97 10.69
N SER A 306 -20.69 18.24 9.95
CA SER A 306 -20.76 17.96 8.51
C SER A 306 -19.72 18.76 7.73
N VAL A 307 -19.54 20.05 8.06
CA VAL A 307 -18.54 20.92 7.43
C VAL A 307 -17.12 20.44 7.74
N LYS A 308 -16.83 20.05 8.98
CA LYS A 308 -15.52 19.46 9.35
C LYS A 308 -15.22 18.20 8.55
N ASN A 309 -16.19 17.29 8.45
CA ASN A 309 -16.05 16.05 7.68
C ASN A 309 -15.82 16.33 6.19
N LYS A 310 -16.51 17.32 5.60
CA LYS A 310 -16.28 17.73 4.21
C LYS A 310 -14.83 18.21 3.98
N ILE A 311 -14.27 19.03 4.89
CA ILE A 311 -12.87 19.47 4.82
C ILE A 311 -11.91 18.28 4.94
N ALA A 312 -12.18 17.34 5.86
CA ALA A 312 -11.33 16.17 6.07
C ALA A 312 -11.30 15.26 4.83
N SER A 313 -12.45 14.94 4.23
CA SER A 313 -12.53 14.16 2.99
C SER A 313 -11.85 14.88 1.82
N ALA A 314 -12.04 16.19 1.68
CA ALA A 314 -11.37 16.98 0.65
C ALA A 314 -9.85 16.94 0.82
N LYS A 315 -9.35 17.00 2.06
CA LYS A 315 -7.92 16.93 2.37
C LYS A 315 -7.34 15.58 1.96
N ALA A 316 -8.02 14.49 2.32
CA ALA A 316 -7.61 13.14 1.97
C ALA A 316 -7.57 12.92 0.45
N LEU A 317 -8.50 13.51 -0.32
CA LEU A 317 -8.46 13.49 -1.78
C LEU A 317 -7.23 14.23 -2.33
N VAL A 318 -6.90 15.41 -1.79
CA VAL A 318 -5.70 16.17 -2.19
C VAL A 318 -4.42 15.37 -1.96
N GLU A 319 -4.31 14.67 -0.83
CA GLU A 319 -3.13 13.85 -0.51
C GLU A 319 -2.92 12.73 -1.55
N VAL A 320 -3.99 12.03 -1.94
CA VAL A 320 -3.93 10.95 -2.95
C VAL A 320 -3.61 11.51 -4.34
N LEU A 321 -4.18 12.65 -4.72
CA LEU A 321 -3.86 13.31 -6.00
C LEU A 321 -2.37 13.70 -6.08
N VAL A 322 -1.80 14.21 -4.99
CA VAL A 322 -0.36 14.54 -4.92
C VAL A 322 0.51 13.29 -5.04
N GLU A 323 0.14 12.19 -4.37
CA GLU A 323 0.85 10.91 -4.51
C GLU A 323 0.81 10.39 -5.95
N ALA A 324 -0.37 10.41 -6.58
CA ALA A 324 -0.55 9.92 -7.94
C ALA A 324 0.31 10.70 -8.96
N GLU A 325 0.40 12.02 -8.83
CA GLU A 325 1.26 12.84 -9.68
C GLU A 325 2.75 12.56 -9.46
N ALA A 326 3.19 12.46 -8.20
CA ALA A 326 4.57 12.11 -7.88
C ALA A 326 4.96 10.73 -8.43
N LEU A 327 4.02 9.78 -8.43
CA LEU A 327 4.22 8.44 -8.99
C LEU A 327 4.39 8.48 -10.52
N ILE A 328 3.60 9.28 -11.22
CA ILE A 328 3.78 9.52 -12.66
C ILE A 328 5.15 10.14 -12.96
N GLU A 329 5.54 11.17 -12.20
CA GLU A 329 6.79 11.90 -12.42
C GLU A 329 8.04 11.06 -12.14
N SER A 330 7.97 10.17 -11.14
CA SER A 330 9.10 9.30 -10.76
C SER A 330 9.25 8.07 -11.64
N THR A 331 8.24 7.71 -12.42
CA THR A 331 8.29 6.55 -13.33
C THR A 331 8.90 6.98 -14.67
N THR A 332 9.93 6.28 -15.17
CA THR A 332 10.58 6.59 -16.45
C THR A 332 9.84 6.01 -17.66
N ASP A 333 9.30 4.80 -17.55
CA ASP A 333 8.66 4.05 -18.65
C ASP A 333 7.13 3.97 -18.46
N PHE A 334 6.41 3.11 -19.19
CA PHE A 334 4.95 2.90 -19.08
C PHE A 334 4.07 4.11 -19.48
N GLU A 335 4.36 4.74 -20.63
CA GLU A 335 3.61 5.91 -21.09
C GLU A 335 2.09 5.67 -21.25
N ASP A 336 1.67 4.48 -21.69
CA ASP A 336 0.24 4.12 -21.75
C ASP A 336 -0.42 4.17 -20.37
N ALA A 337 0.17 3.50 -19.38
CA ALA A 337 -0.37 3.47 -18.01
C ALA A 337 -0.32 4.85 -17.35
N LYS A 338 0.71 5.67 -17.65
CA LYS A 338 0.78 7.06 -17.19
C LYS A 338 -0.34 7.88 -17.81
N ALA A 339 -0.63 7.70 -19.10
CA ALA A 339 -1.71 8.39 -19.77
C ALA A 339 -3.07 8.03 -19.17
N GLU A 340 -3.32 6.76 -18.87
CA GLU A 340 -4.54 6.31 -18.19
C GLU A 340 -4.69 6.93 -16.79
N LEU A 341 -3.63 6.91 -15.97
CA LEU A 341 -3.67 7.52 -14.64
C LEU A 341 -3.88 9.05 -14.72
N ARG A 342 -3.27 9.73 -15.71
CA ARG A 342 -3.48 11.17 -15.95
C ARG A 342 -4.93 11.48 -16.31
N LEU A 343 -5.58 10.67 -17.13
CA LEU A 343 -6.99 10.87 -17.48
C LEU A 343 -7.88 10.80 -16.23
N VAL A 344 -7.67 9.81 -15.35
CA VAL A 344 -8.43 9.72 -14.09
C VAL A 344 -8.19 10.95 -13.21
N ILE A 345 -6.93 11.40 -13.07
CA ILE A 345 -6.59 12.61 -12.32
C ILE A 345 -7.32 13.83 -12.89
N GLU A 346 -7.34 14.01 -14.21
CA GLU A 346 -8.00 15.15 -14.87
C GLU A 346 -9.52 15.15 -14.68
N ASP A 347 -10.15 13.97 -14.80
CA ASP A 347 -11.59 13.80 -14.57
C ASP A 347 -11.96 14.10 -13.11
N VAL A 348 -11.17 13.59 -12.16
CA VAL A 348 -11.37 13.83 -10.72
C VAL A 348 -11.15 15.29 -10.36
N ILE A 349 -10.13 15.95 -10.92
CA ILE A 349 -9.91 17.40 -10.71
C ILE A 349 -11.11 18.21 -11.23
N THR A 350 -11.65 17.82 -12.38
CA THR A 350 -12.82 18.48 -12.97
C THR A 350 -14.04 18.34 -12.07
N ALA A 351 -14.30 17.14 -11.54
CA ALA A 351 -15.38 16.89 -10.60
C ALA A 351 -15.18 17.61 -9.25
N PHE A 352 -13.96 17.58 -8.72
CA PHE A 352 -13.59 18.22 -7.45
C PHE A 352 -13.71 19.75 -7.50
N SER A 353 -13.48 20.35 -8.68
CA SER A 353 -13.61 21.79 -8.89
C SER A 353 -15.07 22.28 -8.89
N ASN A 354 -16.06 21.38 -8.82
CA ASN A 354 -17.46 21.76 -8.66
C ASN A 354 -17.75 22.14 -7.20
N SER A 355 -18.10 23.40 -6.94
CA SER A 355 -18.34 23.92 -5.59
C SER A 355 -19.46 23.17 -4.83
N ALA A 356 -20.36 22.49 -5.55
CA ALA A 356 -21.45 21.73 -4.94
C ALA A 356 -21.08 20.30 -4.47
N VAL A 357 -19.80 19.90 -4.51
CA VAL A 357 -19.39 18.53 -4.15
C VAL A 357 -19.71 18.20 -2.69
N SER A 358 -20.33 17.06 -2.46
CA SER A 358 -20.71 16.53 -1.13
C SER A 358 -19.63 15.60 -0.56
N THR A 359 -19.67 15.33 0.75
CA THR A 359 -18.71 14.42 1.41
C THR A 359 -18.67 13.01 0.78
N PRO A 360 -19.82 12.34 0.52
CA PRO A 360 -19.80 11.03 -0.12
C PRO A 360 -19.24 11.05 -1.56
N GLU A 361 -19.46 12.14 -2.30
CA GLU A 361 -18.85 12.32 -3.62
C GLU A 361 -17.34 12.50 -3.52
N LEU A 362 -16.82 13.26 -2.55
CA LEU A 362 -15.38 13.38 -2.30
C LEU A 362 -14.74 12.02 -1.97
N ASP A 363 -15.39 11.21 -1.12
CA ASP A 363 -14.90 9.88 -0.76
C ASP A 363 -14.90 8.93 -1.97
N THR A 364 -15.90 9.06 -2.85
CA THR A 364 -15.99 8.31 -4.12
C THR A 364 -14.86 8.69 -5.07
N LEU A 365 -14.66 10.00 -5.28
CA LEU A 365 -13.55 10.51 -6.10
C LEU A 365 -12.18 10.05 -5.56
N LYS A 366 -12.02 10.03 -4.23
CA LYS A 366 -10.79 9.52 -3.61
C LYS A 366 -10.58 8.04 -3.92
N ALA A 367 -11.62 7.21 -3.79
CA ALA A 367 -11.55 5.79 -4.10
C ALA A 367 -11.20 5.54 -5.58
N GLU A 368 -11.74 6.34 -6.50
CA GLU A 368 -11.41 6.28 -7.93
C GLU A 368 -9.91 6.51 -8.19
N VAL A 369 -9.31 7.54 -7.58
CA VAL A 369 -7.87 7.78 -7.72
C VAL A 369 -7.05 6.68 -7.04
N ASP A 370 -7.43 6.23 -5.83
CA ASP A 370 -6.74 5.14 -5.13
C ASP A 370 -6.70 3.87 -5.98
N ASP A 371 -7.82 3.51 -6.62
CA ASP A 371 -7.91 2.31 -7.46
C ASP A 371 -7.11 2.47 -8.75
N ALA A 372 -7.09 3.66 -9.36
CA ALA A 372 -6.23 3.96 -10.50
C ALA A 372 -4.73 3.90 -10.13
N VAL A 373 -4.34 4.41 -8.96
CA VAL A 373 -2.97 4.30 -8.44
C VAL A 373 -2.58 2.84 -8.21
N LYS A 374 -3.47 2.02 -7.63
CA LYS A 374 -3.23 0.57 -7.48
C LYS A 374 -3.07 -0.13 -8.83
N ALA A 375 -3.92 0.19 -9.81
CA ALA A 375 -3.84 -0.35 -11.16
C ALA A 375 -2.51 0.03 -11.84
N PHE A 376 -2.09 1.30 -11.71
CA PHE A 376 -0.81 1.78 -12.21
C PHE A 376 0.36 1.05 -11.55
N LYS A 377 0.39 0.94 -10.21
CA LYS A 377 1.43 0.18 -9.48
C LYS A 377 1.48 -1.29 -9.93
N LYS A 378 0.32 -1.93 -10.14
CA LYS A 378 0.24 -3.29 -10.68
C LYS A 378 0.79 -3.40 -12.11
N ALA A 379 0.55 -2.39 -12.95
CA ALA A 379 1.14 -2.32 -14.30
C ALA A 379 2.67 -2.20 -14.24
N LEU A 380 3.22 -1.41 -13.31
CA LEU A 380 4.66 -1.34 -13.06
C LEU A 380 5.22 -2.70 -12.63
N GLU A 381 4.54 -3.40 -11.73
CA GLU A 381 4.95 -4.72 -11.24
C GLU A 381 4.89 -5.79 -12.32
N ALA A 382 3.89 -5.71 -13.20
CA ALA A 382 3.71 -6.61 -14.35
C ALA A 382 4.80 -6.44 -15.41
N GLY A 383 5.48 -5.30 -15.44
CA GLY A 383 6.76 -5.17 -16.11
C GLY A 383 6.70 -5.31 -17.62
N ASP A 384 5.65 -4.82 -18.31
CA ASP A 384 5.55 -4.88 -19.79
C ASP A 384 6.73 -4.15 -20.44
N PRO A 385 7.80 -4.84 -20.85
CA PRO A 385 8.89 -4.18 -21.55
C PRO A 385 8.43 -4.07 -23.01
N VAL A 386 8.14 -2.84 -23.42
CA VAL A 386 7.91 -2.54 -24.83
C VAL A 386 9.24 -2.64 -25.55
N LEU A 387 9.32 -3.55 -26.53
CA LEU A 387 10.51 -3.65 -27.38
C LEU A 387 10.54 -2.45 -28.32
N ALA A 388 11.60 -1.65 -28.26
CA ALA A 388 11.78 -0.50 -29.13
C ALA A 388 11.93 -0.96 -30.60
N LEU A 389 10.93 -0.64 -31.42
CA LEU A 389 10.91 -0.91 -32.85
C LEU A 389 11.46 0.29 -33.64
N LYS A 390 12.11 0.03 -34.77
CA LYS A 390 12.57 1.11 -35.66
C LYS A 390 11.46 1.53 -36.60
N ASN A 391 11.24 2.84 -36.76
CA ASN A 391 10.29 3.40 -37.74
C ASN A 391 8.93 2.65 -37.74
N ALA A 392 8.40 2.38 -36.55
CA ALA A 392 7.20 1.56 -36.39
C ALA A 392 5.92 2.31 -36.80
N ASP A 393 6.00 3.63 -36.82
CA ASP A 393 5.02 4.62 -37.28
C ASP A 393 5.16 4.98 -38.76
N PHE A 394 6.15 4.41 -39.46
CA PHE A 394 6.40 4.63 -40.90
C PHE A 394 6.56 6.11 -41.33
N GLU A 395 6.92 7.00 -40.42
CA GLU A 395 7.19 8.42 -40.74
C GLU A 395 8.39 8.58 -41.68
N ASN A 396 9.26 7.57 -41.74
CA ASN A 396 10.36 7.46 -42.70
C ASN A 396 10.12 6.38 -43.77
N ASP A 397 8.87 6.19 -44.21
CA ASP A 397 8.50 5.21 -45.24
C ASP A 397 8.89 3.79 -44.85
N LEU A 398 9.42 3.00 -45.78
CA LEU A 398 9.88 1.64 -45.55
C LEU A 398 11.31 1.58 -44.97
N THR A 399 11.86 2.69 -44.48
CA THR A 399 13.18 2.69 -43.82
C THR A 399 13.16 1.71 -42.64
N ASP A 400 14.20 0.88 -42.51
CA ASP A 400 14.33 -0.20 -41.52
C ASP A 400 13.30 -1.36 -41.64
N TRP A 401 12.43 -1.34 -42.65
CA TRP A 401 11.50 -2.45 -42.96
C TRP A 401 11.94 -3.19 -44.22
N ASN A 402 11.86 -4.51 -44.18
CA ASN A 402 12.13 -5.37 -45.34
C ASN A 402 10.86 -5.57 -46.15
N VAL A 403 10.99 -5.55 -47.49
CA VAL A 403 9.93 -5.92 -48.42
C VAL A 403 10.39 -7.11 -49.24
N GLU A 404 9.78 -8.26 -49.00
CA GLU A 404 9.98 -9.49 -49.79
C GLU A 404 8.80 -9.66 -50.74
N SER A 405 9.05 -9.33 -52.01
CA SER A 405 8.05 -9.38 -53.08
C SER A 405 8.74 -9.35 -54.45
N PRO A 406 8.24 -10.08 -55.47
CA PRO A 406 8.62 -9.87 -56.87
C PRO A 406 8.03 -8.58 -57.45
N THR A 407 7.16 -7.90 -56.70
CA THR A 407 6.46 -6.65 -57.04
C THR A 407 6.54 -5.66 -55.88
N PRO A 408 7.75 -5.26 -55.44
CA PRO A 408 7.92 -4.43 -54.25
C PRO A 408 7.24 -3.07 -54.37
N GLU A 409 7.03 -2.57 -55.58
CA GLU A 409 6.30 -1.32 -55.84
C GLU A 409 4.81 -1.38 -55.47
N ALA A 410 4.27 -2.56 -55.17
CA ALA A 410 2.93 -2.69 -54.62
C ALA A 410 2.84 -2.21 -53.16
N ALA A 411 3.95 -2.09 -52.43
CA ALA A 411 4.03 -1.47 -51.11
C ALA A 411 4.56 -0.03 -51.25
N TYR A 412 3.77 0.96 -50.84
CA TYR A 412 4.13 2.37 -50.96
C TYR A 412 3.55 3.18 -49.81
N PRO A 413 4.21 4.28 -49.44
CA PRO A 413 3.72 5.13 -48.37
C PRO A 413 2.52 5.99 -48.81
N GLU A 414 1.59 6.24 -47.91
CA GLU A 414 0.48 7.18 -48.08
C GLU A 414 0.28 8.02 -46.81
N ASN A 415 -0.34 9.19 -46.94
CA ASN A 415 -0.73 10.03 -45.79
C ASN A 415 -2.12 9.60 -45.28
N LYS A 416 -2.21 8.34 -44.81
CA LYS A 416 -3.44 7.72 -44.30
C LYS A 416 -3.16 6.94 -43.01
N GLY A 417 -2.21 7.38 -42.19
CA GLY A 417 -1.95 6.79 -40.88
C GLY A 417 -3.03 7.12 -39.85
N VAL A 418 -2.85 6.61 -38.63
CA VAL A 418 -3.84 6.70 -37.53
C VAL A 418 -4.27 8.15 -37.26
N ASP A 419 -3.34 9.10 -37.37
CA ASP A 419 -3.57 10.53 -37.12
C ASP A 419 -3.46 11.41 -38.38
N GLY A 420 -3.61 10.81 -39.57
CA GLY A 420 -3.26 11.46 -40.83
C GLY A 420 -1.75 11.53 -41.10
N SER A 421 -0.99 10.80 -40.28
CA SER A 421 0.44 10.48 -40.40
C SER A 421 0.76 9.68 -41.67
N ARG A 422 2.04 9.42 -41.93
CA ARG A 422 2.44 8.48 -42.97
C ARG A 422 2.07 7.06 -42.54
N SER A 423 1.75 6.21 -43.51
CA SER A 423 1.49 4.79 -43.33
C SER A 423 1.92 4.02 -44.56
N ILE A 424 1.95 2.69 -44.49
CA ILE A 424 2.22 1.85 -45.65
C ILE A 424 0.93 1.28 -46.20
N THR A 425 0.75 1.42 -47.51
CA THR A 425 -0.33 0.77 -48.26
C THR A 425 0.25 -0.31 -49.15
N THR A 426 -0.42 -1.47 -49.21
CA THR A 426 -0.15 -2.49 -50.22
C THR A 426 -1.32 -2.59 -51.19
N TRP A 427 -1.08 -2.44 -52.49
CA TRP A 427 -2.12 -2.60 -53.52
C TRP A 427 -1.52 -2.83 -54.91
N LYS A 428 -2.18 -3.65 -55.72
CA LYS A 428 -1.93 -3.73 -57.16
C LYS A 428 -3.20 -4.11 -57.92
N GLY A 429 -3.32 -3.61 -59.16
CA GLY A 429 -4.42 -3.94 -60.07
C GLY A 429 -4.38 -5.37 -60.65
N ALA A 430 -3.28 -6.10 -60.44
CA ALA A 430 -3.10 -7.51 -60.76
C ALA A 430 -2.74 -8.27 -59.48
N ALA A 431 -2.85 -9.61 -59.48
CA ALA A 431 -2.40 -10.41 -58.35
C ALA A 431 -0.90 -10.15 -58.09
N TYR A 432 -0.54 -10.11 -56.82
CA TYR A 432 0.81 -9.74 -56.37
C TYR A 432 1.18 -10.54 -55.14
N GLN A 433 2.47 -10.66 -54.84
CA GLN A 433 2.93 -11.29 -53.61
C GLN A 433 3.51 -10.21 -52.70
N MET A 434 3.32 -10.30 -51.39
CA MET A 434 3.84 -9.28 -50.49
C MET A 434 4.11 -9.82 -49.09
N LYS A 435 5.30 -9.50 -48.55
CA LYS A 435 5.66 -9.64 -47.14
C LYS A 435 6.48 -8.40 -46.73
N VAL A 436 5.91 -7.54 -45.88
CA VAL A 436 6.58 -6.37 -45.31
C VAL A 436 6.85 -6.65 -43.84
N PHE A 437 8.10 -6.61 -43.39
CA PHE A 437 8.46 -7.11 -42.06
C PHE A 437 9.70 -6.48 -41.45
N GLN A 438 9.81 -6.57 -40.12
CA GLN A 438 11.05 -6.39 -39.37
C GLN A 438 11.46 -7.70 -38.71
N SER A 439 12.75 -7.84 -38.43
CA SER A 439 13.31 -8.94 -37.65
C SER A 439 14.10 -8.38 -36.48
N ILE A 440 13.82 -8.90 -35.30
CA ILE A 440 14.52 -8.58 -34.05
C ILE A 440 15.20 -9.85 -33.58
N SER A 441 16.41 -9.70 -33.06
CA SER A 441 17.22 -10.78 -32.51
C SER A 441 17.74 -10.38 -31.14
N ASN A 442 18.20 -11.35 -30.36
CA ASN A 442 18.67 -11.16 -28.98
C ASN A 442 17.55 -10.66 -28.05
N ILE A 443 16.33 -11.17 -28.24
CA ILE A 443 15.19 -10.89 -27.35
C ILE A 443 14.91 -12.08 -26.42
N PRO A 444 14.40 -11.87 -25.20
CA PRO A 444 13.96 -12.94 -24.30
C PRO A 444 13.12 -14.02 -24.98
N ASN A 445 13.37 -15.29 -24.66
CA ASN A 445 12.37 -16.31 -24.96
C ASN A 445 11.11 -16.05 -24.14
N GLY A 446 9.95 -16.46 -24.64
CA GLY A 446 8.66 -16.29 -23.98
C GLY A 446 7.60 -15.71 -24.90
N LYS A 447 6.45 -15.35 -24.31
CA LYS A 447 5.28 -14.88 -25.07
C LYS A 447 5.37 -13.40 -25.39
N TYR A 448 5.09 -13.06 -26.64
CA TYR A 448 5.03 -11.70 -27.16
C TYR A 448 3.65 -11.40 -27.70
N LEU A 449 3.14 -10.21 -27.40
CA LEU A 449 2.02 -9.59 -28.11
C LEU A 449 2.59 -8.70 -29.21
N ILE A 450 2.19 -8.96 -30.44
CA ILE A 450 2.53 -8.17 -31.61
C ILE A 450 1.26 -7.47 -32.06
N SER A 451 1.33 -6.15 -32.26
CA SER A 451 0.19 -5.40 -32.75
C SER A 451 0.55 -4.37 -33.80
N CYS A 452 -0.44 -3.98 -34.61
CA CYS A 452 -0.38 -2.84 -35.52
C CYS A 452 -1.78 -2.28 -35.74
N TYR A 453 -1.88 -1.05 -36.22
CA TYR A 453 -3.13 -0.50 -36.73
C TYR A 453 -3.26 -0.85 -38.21
N ALA A 454 -4.42 -1.34 -38.65
CA ALA A 454 -4.64 -1.72 -40.04
C ALA A 454 -6.07 -1.49 -40.53
N HIS A 455 -6.21 -1.18 -41.82
CA HIS A 455 -7.46 -1.07 -42.56
C HIS A 455 -7.33 -1.77 -43.90
N THR A 456 -8.30 -2.61 -44.26
CA THR A 456 -8.31 -3.34 -45.53
C THR A 456 -9.67 -3.23 -46.22
N ASN A 457 -9.76 -3.58 -47.50
CA ASN A 457 -11.04 -3.73 -48.20
C ASN A 457 -11.85 -4.98 -47.83
N GLY A 458 -11.40 -5.79 -46.86
CA GLY A 458 -12.24 -6.77 -46.17
C GLY A 458 -12.21 -8.17 -46.73
N VAL A 459 -11.06 -8.54 -47.27
CA VAL A 459 -10.81 -9.83 -47.91
C VAL A 459 -9.62 -10.43 -47.18
N GLU A 460 -9.85 -11.53 -46.45
CA GLU A 460 -8.93 -12.29 -45.56
C GLU A 460 -7.65 -12.85 -46.26
N THR A 461 -7.26 -12.19 -47.34
CA THR A 461 -6.12 -12.44 -48.22
C THR A 461 -4.83 -11.77 -47.76
N ILE A 462 -4.90 -10.94 -46.71
CA ILE A 462 -3.76 -10.22 -46.10
C ILE A 462 -3.83 -10.43 -44.59
N ALA A 463 -2.70 -10.66 -43.93
CA ALA A 463 -2.63 -10.95 -42.50
C ALA A 463 -1.52 -10.17 -41.79
N LEU A 464 -1.77 -9.84 -40.52
CA LEU A 464 -0.72 -9.59 -39.53
C LEU A 464 -0.09 -10.93 -39.18
N PHE A 465 1.23 -11.01 -39.13
CA PHE A 465 1.94 -12.24 -38.80
C PHE A 465 3.11 -12.01 -37.85
N ALA A 466 3.49 -13.08 -37.15
CA ALA A 466 4.69 -13.19 -36.35
C ALA A 466 5.24 -14.62 -36.44
N GLU A 467 6.56 -14.78 -36.50
CA GLU A 467 7.26 -16.07 -36.55
C GLU A 467 8.66 -15.97 -35.91
N ASP A 468 9.09 -17.02 -35.21
CA ASP A 468 10.46 -17.14 -34.66
C ASP A 468 11.32 -18.13 -35.47
N GLY A 469 10.76 -18.71 -36.55
CA GLY A 469 11.40 -19.75 -37.37
C GLY A 469 11.02 -21.18 -36.98
N VAL A 470 10.43 -21.39 -35.80
CA VAL A 470 9.83 -22.66 -35.35
C VAL A 470 8.32 -22.50 -35.19
N ASN A 471 7.91 -21.51 -34.42
CA ASN A 471 6.55 -21.08 -34.16
C ASN A 471 6.11 -20.02 -35.18
N SER A 472 4.82 -20.00 -35.49
CA SER A 472 4.21 -18.94 -36.30
C SER A 472 2.77 -18.68 -35.86
N SER A 473 2.36 -17.42 -35.98
CA SER A 473 1.03 -16.92 -35.66
C SER A 473 0.61 -15.92 -36.74
N GLN A 474 -0.65 -15.97 -37.16
CA GLN A 474 -1.17 -15.05 -38.16
C GLN A 474 -2.65 -14.73 -37.90
N LEU A 475 -3.03 -13.50 -38.21
CA LEU A 475 -4.40 -12.99 -38.13
C LEU A 475 -4.80 -12.39 -39.48
N PRO A 476 -5.66 -13.08 -40.26
CA PRO A 476 -6.26 -12.49 -41.45
C PRO A 476 -6.99 -11.19 -41.12
N LEU A 477 -6.73 -10.15 -41.90
CA LEU A 477 -7.31 -8.84 -41.70
C LEU A 477 -8.68 -8.75 -42.38
N VAL A 478 -9.63 -8.15 -41.68
CA VAL A 478 -10.99 -7.90 -42.14
C VAL A 478 -11.31 -6.41 -42.10
N ASN A 479 -12.30 -5.97 -42.87
CA ASN A 479 -12.71 -4.57 -42.91
C ASN A 479 -13.66 -4.27 -41.76
N GLU A 480 -13.25 -3.38 -40.86
CA GLU A 480 -14.04 -2.93 -39.70
C GLU A 480 -14.53 -1.49 -39.84
N GLY A 481 -14.53 -0.94 -41.06
CA GLY A 481 -15.00 0.43 -41.32
C GLY A 481 -13.99 1.52 -40.98
N GLY A 482 -12.70 1.17 -40.81
CA GLY A 482 -11.62 2.10 -40.51
C GLY A 482 -10.30 1.41 -40.20
N ILE A 483 -9.32 2.21 -39.75
CA ILE A 483 -8.05 1.72 -39.22
C ILE A 483 -8.27 1.28 -37.77
N THR A 484 -8.09 0.00 -37.49
CA THR A 484 -8.28 -0.58 -36.16
C THR A 484 -7.05 -1.35 -35.69
N LYS A 485 -6.81 -1.39 -34.38
CA LYS A 485 -5.68 -2.11 -33.78
C LYS A 485 -5.90 -3.62 -33.91
N ARG A 486 -4.86 -4.33 -34.34
CA ARG A 486 -4.82 -5.78 -34.57
C ARG A 486 -3.74 -6.36 -33.70
N VAL A 487 -4.02 -7.50 -33.05
CA VAL A 487 -3.11 -8.10 -32.08
C VAL A 487 -3.02 -9.60 -32.32
N ILE A 488 -1.81 -10.13 -32.28
CA ILE A 488 -1.52 -11.57 -32.24
C ILE A 488 -0.56 -11.88 -31.09
N GLU A 489 -0.60 -13.10 -30.60
CA GLU A 489 0.37 -13.63 -29.63
C GLU A 489 1.26 -14.67 -30.32
N LEU A 490 2.56 -14.66 -29.99
CA LEU A 490 3.52 -15.66 -30.41
C LEU A 490 4.48 -15.99 -29.25
N GLU A 491 4.75 -17.27 -29.03
CA GLU A 491 5.84 -17.73 -28.17
C GLU A 491 7.15 -17.79 -28.97
N VAL A 492 8.17 -17.05 -28.51
CA VAL A 492 9.53 -17.04 -29.08
C VAL A 492 10.41 -18.00 -28.30
N THR A 493 11.08 -18.91 -29.00
CA THR A 493 11.85 -20.01 -28.42
C THR A 493 13.35 -19.98 -28.75
N ASN A 494 13.78 -19.08 -29.63
CA ASN A 494 15.16 -19.00 -30.09
C ASN A 494 15.75 -17.58 -30.07
N GLY A 495 15.13 -16.68 -29.32
CA GLY A 495 15.55 -15.29 -29.17
C GLY A 495 15.49 -14.46 -30.45
N THR A 496 14.72 -14.88 -31.45
CA THR A 496 14.45 -14.12 -32.67
C THR A 496 12.95 -13.99 -32.94
N LEU A 497 12.54 -12.85 -33.50
CA LEU A 497 11.15 -12.60 -33.87
C LEU A 497 11.11 -11.83 -35.18
N GLN A 498 10.43 -12.39 -36.16
CA GLN A 498 10.05 -11.72 -37.39
C GLN A 498 8.55 -11.43 -37.36
N PHE A 499 8.15 -10.23 -37.72
CA PHE A 499 6.76 -9.81 -37.66
C PHE A 499 6.45 -8.75 -38.72
N GLY A 500 5.18 -8.63 -39.11
CA GLY A 500 4.75 -7.64 -40.10
C GLY A 500 3.44 -8.00 -40.79
N ILE A 501 3.30 -7.59 -42.04
CA ILE A 501 2.13 -7.88 -42.89
C ILE A 501 2.53 -8.79 -44.05
N LYS A 502 1.71 -9.80 -44.36
CA LYS A 502 1.91 -10.69 -45.52
C LYS A 502 0.60 -11.09 -46.21
N GLY A 503 0.69 -11.53 -47.47
CA GLY A 503 -0.41 -12.23 -48.13
C GLY A 503 -0.67 -13.61 -47.53
N THR A 504 -1.92 -14.07 -47.54
CA THR A 504 -2.30 -15.39 -47.00
C THR A 504 -2.33 -16.51 -48.04
N GLY A 505 -2.22 -16.17 -49.33
CA GLY A 505 -2.11 -17.14 -50.42
C GLY A 505 -0.74 -17.84 -50.46
N THR A 506 -0.63 -18.88 -51.29
CA THR A 506 0.66 -19.54 -51.58
C THR A 506 1.71 -18.51 -51.99
N ASP A 507 2.92 -18.62 -51.46
CA ASP A 507 4.02 -17.66 -51.69
C ASP A 507 3.66 -16.20 -51.34
N ASN A 508 2.84 -16.02 -50.29
CA ASN A 508 2.32 -14.72 -49.85
C ASN A 508 1.52 -13.97 -50.94
N GLU A 509 0.82 -14.72 -51.82
CA GLU A 509 -0.03 -14.15 -52.87
C GLU A 509 -1.25 -13.41 -52.29
N ILE A 510 -1.57 -12.27 -52.91
CA ILE A 510 -2.70 -11.39 -52.68
C ILE A 510 -3.42 -11.19 -54.03
N PRO A 511 -4.72 -11.49 -54.13
CA PRO A 511 -5.48 -11.29 -55.35
C PRO A 511 -5.52 -9.83 -55.83
N ALA A 512 -5.74 -9.67 -57.13
CA ALA A 512 -5.85 -8.35 -57.78
C ALA A 512 -6.90 -7.47 -57.11
N GLY A 513 -6.54 -6.22 -56.83
CA GLY A 513 -7.46 -5.21 -56.28
C GLY A 513 -7.60 -5.23 -54.76
N ASN A 514 -7.03 -6.22 -54.06
CA ASN A 514 -7.02 -6.27 -52.61
C ASN A 514 -5.95 -5.34 -52.04
N TRP A 515 -6.25 -4.68 -50.92
CA TRP A 515 -5.32 -3.77 -50.27
C TRP A 515 -5.41 -3.78 -48.75
N VAL A 516 -4.32 -3.34 -48.13
CA VAL A 516 -4.29 -2.94 -46.71
C VAL A 516 -3.50 -1.65 -46.57
N VAL A 517 -3.92 -0.81 -45.63
CA VAL A 517 -3.15 0.29 -45.05
C VAL A 517 -2.80 -0.14 -43.63
N PHE A 518 -1.54 0.01 -43.22
CA PHE A 518 -1.12 -0.32 -41.86
C PHE A 518 -0.09 0.67 -41.31
N ASP A 519 -0.08 0.79 -39.99
CA ASP A 519 0.68 1.79 -39.24
C ASP A 519 0.92 1.33 -37.78
N GLN A 520 1.82 2.02 -37.07
CA GLN A 520 2.08 1.92 -35.63
C GLN A 520 2.22 0.49 -35.12
N PHE A 521 3.31 -0.18 -35.49
CA PHE A 521 3.64 -1.48 -34.90
C PHE A 521 4.10 -1.35 -33.45
N GLU A 522 3.75 -2.35 -32.64
CA GLU A 522 4.13 -2.46 -31.24
C GLU A 522 4.37 -3.92 -30.86
N ILE A 523 5.39 -4.17 -30.03
CA ILE A 523 5.67 -5.49 -29.45
C ILE A 523 5.81 -5.37 -27.93
N LYS A 524 5.02 -6.17 -27.20
CA LYS A 524 5.11 -6.30 -25.74
C LYS A 524 5.54 -7.71 -25.36
N TRP A 525 6.54 -7.84 -24.50
CA TRP A 525 6.89 -9.13 -23.89
C TRP A 525 6.01 -9.39 -22.66
N LYS A 526 5.37 -10.55 -22.57
CA LYS A 526 4.46 -10.91 -21.46
C LYS A 526 5.16 -11.58 -20.27
N GLY A 527 6.49 -11.66 -20.30
CA GLY A 527 7.27 -11.72 -19.07
C GLY A 527 7.17 -12.96 -18.19
N THR A 528 6.84 -14.15 -18.70
CA THR A 528 6.95 -15.38 -17.90
C THR A 528 7.82 -16.41 -18.58
N PHE A 529 8.83 -16.89 -17.84
CA PHE A 529 9.51 -18.12 -18.20
C PHE A 529 8.56 -19.29 -17.97
N SER A 530 8.51 -20.23 -18.91
CA SER A 530 7.77 -21.47 -18.70
C SER A 530 8.52 -22.30 -17.66
N ILE A 531 7.97 -22.36 -16.45
CA ILE A 531 8.46 -23.25 -15.38
C ILE A 531 7.77 -24.59 -15.60
N GLU A 532 8.56 -25.65 -15.77
CA GLU A 532 7.99 -26.97 -15.91
C GLU A 532 7.31 -27.37 -14.60
N ASN A 533 6.00 -27.60 -14.63
CA ASN A 533 5.20 -28.06 -13.49
C ASN A 533 5.39 -27.18 -12.22
N GLY A 534 5.35 -25.85 -12.39
CA GLY A 534 5.49 -24.90 -11.28
C GLY A 534 4.30 -24.88 -10.30
N ASP A 535 3.16 -25.42 -10.72
CA ASP A 535 1.92 -25.64 -9.97
C ASP A 535 1.84 -27.05 -9.34
N PHE A 536 2.83 -27.92 -9.60
CA PHE A 536 2.94 -29.27 -9.06
C PHE A 536 1.74 -30.20 -9.29
N GLU A 537 0.92 -29.93 -10.31
CA GLU A 537 -0.20 -30.80 -10.64
C GLU A 537 0.26 -32.14 -11.26
N ASP A 538 1.49 -32.19 -11.80
CA ASP A 538 2.20 -33.39 -12.26
C ASP A 538 3.24 -33.90 -11.23
N ASP A 539 2.89 -33.83 -9.96
CA ASP A 539 3.73 -34.24 -8.83
C ASP A 539 5.07 -33.47 -8.84
N LEU A 540 6.22 -34.16 -8.76
CA LEU A 540 7.56 -33.54 -8.78
C LEU A 540 8.22 -33.60 -10.17
N ASN A 541 7.47 -33.87 -11.23
CA ASN A 541 8.03 -33.88 -12.58
C ASN A 541 8.65 -32.51 -12.93
N GLY A 542 9.80 -32.48 -13.60
CA GLY A 542 10.54 -31.24 -13.89
C GLY A 542 11.32 -30.64 -12.70
N TRP A 543 11.18 -31.16 -11.48
CA TRP A 543 11.85 -30.64 -10.29
C TRP A 543 12.89 -31.61 -9.71
N THR A 544 14.04 -31.07 -9.31
CA THR A 544 15.10 -31.84 -8.63
C THR A 544 14.98 -31.67 -7.13
N SER A 545 15.15 -32.75 -6.36
CA SER A 545 15.17 -32.71 -4.89
C SER A 545 16.41 -33.39 -4.32
N GLU A 546 17.18 -32.63 -3.53
CA GLU A 546 18.29 -33.11 -2.72
C GLU A 546 17.84 -33.15 -1.26
N ALA A 547 17.40 -34.32 -0.81
CA ALA A 547 16.70 -34.43 0.48
C ALA A 547 16.89 -35.80 1.15
N ALA A 548 16.56 -35.86 2.44
CA ALA A 548 16.48 -37.13 3.14
C ALA A 548 15.27 -37.97 2.66
N ASP A 549 15.39 -39.31 2.71
CA ASP A 549 14.32 -40.22 2.26
C ASP A 549 12.93 -39.83 2.77
N GLY A 550 11.96 -39.80 1.84
CA GLY A 550 10.55 -39.48 2.10
C GLY A 550 10.20 -37.98 2.09
N VAL A 551 11.15 -37.11 1.73
CA VAL A 551 10.96 -35.65 1.59
C VAL A 551 11.56 -35.20 0.26
N PRO A 552 10.96 -34.23 -0.46
CA PRO A 552 9.59 -33.72 -0.28
C PRO A 552 8.53 -34.74 -0.69
N TYR A 553 7.25 -34.45 -0.41
CA TYR A 553 6.12 -35.22 -0.91
C TYR A 553 4.95 -34.33 -1.33
N ILE A 554 4.09 -34.84 -2.20
CA ILE A 554 2.92 -34.11 -2.70
C ILE A 554 1.77 -34.17 -1.69
N SER A 555 1.11 -33.03 -1.46
CA SER A 555 0.00 -32.90 -0.53
C SER A 555 -1.19 -32.18 -1.17
N ALA A 556 -2.41 -32.48 -0.69
CA ALA A 556 -3.63 -31.89 -1.24
C ALA A 556 -3.98 -30.52 -0.63
N LYS A 557 -3.12 -29.52 -0.86
CA LYS A 557 -3.19 -28.19 -0.27
C LYS A 557 -2.87 -27.04 -1.26
N GLY A 558 -3.09 -27.24 -2.55
CA GLY A 558 -2.78 -26.25 -3.59
C GLY A 558 -3.65 -24.99 -3.58
N VAL A 559 -3.22 -23.95 -4.30
CA VAL A 559 -3.95 -22.68 -4.46
C VAL A 559 -5.05 -22.79 -5.51
N ASP A 560 -4.69 -23.17 -6.74
CA ASP A 560 -5.60 -23.26 -7.90
C ASP A 560 -5.85 -24.71 -8.36
N GLY A 561 -5.13 -25.66 -7.76
CA GLY A 561 -5.20 -27.08 -8.07
C GLY A 561 -5.43 -27.96 -6.82
N SER A 562 -5.25 -29.27 -7.01
CA SER A 562 -5.44 -30.24 -5.92
C SER A 562 -4.14 -30.61 -5.23
N LYS A 563 -2.98 -30.20 -5.74
CA LYS A 563 -1.66 -30.63 -5.27
C LYS A 563 -0.78 -29.43 -4.87
N SER A 564 0.28 -29.72 -4.13
CA SER A 564 1.28 -28.79 -3.60
C SER A 564 2.46 -29.62 -3.10
N VAL A 565 3.62 -29.02 -2.89
CA VAL A 565 4.76 -29.73 -2.29
C VAL A 565 4.83 -29.46 -0.79
N THR A 566 4.98 -30.51 0.01
CA THR A 566 5.24 -30.41 1.45
C THR A 566 6.62 -30.98 1.78
N MET A 567 7.37 -30.25 2.61
CA MET A 567 8.60 -30.75 3.23
C MET A 567 8.35 -30.92 4.73
N TRP A 568 8.35 -32.15 5.25
CA TRP A 568 8.21 -32.43 6.68
C TRP A 568 8.86 -33.76 7.04
N LYS A 569 9.48 -33.84 8.23
CA LYS A 569 9.93 -35.11 8.80
C LYS A 569 9.87 -35.07 10.33
N GLY A 570 9.60 -36.22 10.95
CA GLY A 570 9.59 -36.37 12.42
C GLY A 570 10.98 -36.40 13.08
N SER A 571 12.05 -36.41 12.29
CA SER A 571 13.45 -36.28 12.72
C SER A 571 14.08 -35.10 12.00
N ASP A 572 15.24 -34.63 12.46
CA ASP A 572 16.03 -33.64 11.72
C ASP A 572 16.29 -34.14 10.29
N TYR A 573 16.29 -33.22 9.33
CA TYR A 573 16.41 -33.54 7.91
C TYR A 573 17.09 -32.42 7.14
N TYR A 574 17.61 -32.73 5.96
CA TYR A 574 18.05 -31.75 4.98
C TYR A 574 17.13 -31.82 3.77
N VAL A 575 16.88 -30.68 3.13
CA VAL A 575 16.03 -30.61 1.94
C VAL A 575 16.38 -29.40 1.07
N SER A 576 16.43 -29.63 -0.24
CA SER A 576 16.43 -28.59 -1.28
C SER A 576 15.64 -29.11 -2.47
N THR A 577 14.59 -28.40 -2.89
CA THR A 577 13.81 -28.70 -4.09
C THR A 577 13.89 -27.51 -5.04
N TYR A 578 14.36 -27.74 -6.27
CA TYR A 578 14.72 -26.67 -7.20
C TYR A 578 14.59 -27.09 -8.67
N GLN A 579 14.58 -26.10 -9.55
CA GLN A 579 14.66 -26.25 -11.00
C GLN A 579 15.76 -25.33 -11.55
N TYR A 580 16.28 -25.66 -12.75
CA TYR A 580 17.18 -24.79 -13.51
C TYR A 580 16.44 -24.19 -14.69
N LEU A 581 16.60 -22.90 -14.92
CA LEU A 581 16.39 -22.27 -16.22
C LEU A 581 17.77 -22.06 -16.84
N THR A 582 18.01 -22.63 -18.02
CA THR A 582 19.21 -22.39 -18.81
C THR A 582 18.89 -21.47 -19.99
N ASP A 583 19.94 -20.90 -20.60
CA ASP A 583 19.81 -19.98 -21.73
C ASP A 583 18.95 -18.74 -21.40
N VAL A 584 18.99 -18.32 -20.14
CA VAL A 584 18.32 -17.11 -19.65
C VAL A 584 19.22 -15.88 -19.86
N TYR A 585 18.66 -14.68 -19.86
CA TYR A 585 19.45 -13.46 -20.07
C TYR A 585 20.18 -13.05 -18.79
N ASN A 586 21.36 -12.45 -18.93
CA ASN A 586 21.97 -11.78 -17.78
C ASN A 586 21.13 -10.57 -17.38
N GLY A 587 20.74 -10.51 -16.12
CA GLY A 587 19.66 -9.64 -15.70
C GLY A 587 19.23 -9.85 -14.27
N THR A 588 18.29 -9.04 -13.81
CA THR A 588 17.63 -9.23 -12.53
C THR A 588 16.32 -9.96 -12.73
N TYR A 589 16.13 -11.05 -12.00
CA TYR A 589 14.96 -11.92 -12.02
C TYR A 589 14.19 -11.79 -10.72
N GLU A 590 12.87 -11.80 -10.80
CA GLU A 590 11.96 -11.95 -9.67
C GLU A 590 11.44 -13.38 -9.67
N ILE A 591 11.69 -14.11 -8.58
CA ILE A 591 11.20 -15.46 -8.34
C ILE A 591 10.13 -15.35 -7.26
N SER A 592 8.95 -15.91 -7.49
CA SER A 592 7.89 -15.95 -6.51
C SER A 592 7.26 -17.34 -6.41
N ALA A 593 6.70 -17.63 -5.24
CA ALA A 593 5.91 -18.83 -4.97
C ALA A 593 4.88 -18.55 -3.87
N MET A 594 3.81 -19.33 -3.85
CA MET A 594 2.83 -19.35 -2.77
C MET A 594 3.34 -20.29 -1.67
N ILE A 595 3.58 -19.78 -0.47
CA ILE A 595 4.29 -20.52 0.59
C ILE A 595 3.57 -20.41 1.93
N ASN A 596 3.52 -21.54 2.65
CA ASN A 596 3.02 -21.64 4.01
C ASN A 596 4.09 -22.34 4.88
N ALA A 597 4.73 -21.57 5.76
CA ALA A 597 5.78 -22.06 6.65
C ALA A 597 5.28 -22.13 8.09
N GLN A 598 5.67 -23.18 8.82
CA GLN A 598 5.24 -23.34 10.22
C GLN A 598 5.86 -22.30 11.17
N MET A 599 7.10 -21.89 10.90
CA MET A 599 7.91 -21.04 11.78
C MET A 599 8.82 -20.16 10.93
N ASP A 600 9.16 -19.01 11.50
CA ASP A 600 10.09 -18.05 10.92
C ASP A 600 11.48 -18.69 10.73
N ASP A 601 12.15 -18.28 9.65
CA ASP A 601 13.58 -18.47 9.41
C ASP A 601 14.07 -19.93 9.31
N LEU A 602 13.17 -20.90 9.09
CA LEU A 602 13.54 -22.32 8.92
C LEU A 602 13.70 -22.76 7.47
N PHE A 603 13.10 -22.01 6.55
CA PHE A 603 13.12 -22.29 5.12
C PHE A 603 13.47 -21.03 4.35
N VAL A 604 14.03 -21.25 3.17
CA VAL A 604 14.49 -20.18 2.28
C VAL A 604 13.87 -20.36 0.91
N LEU A 605 13.25 -19.32 0.38
CA LEU A 605 13.02 -19.15 -1.06
C LEU A 605 14.30 -18.54 -1.66
N PHE A 606 14.87 -19.17 -2.69
CA PHE A 606 16.14 -18.71 -3.27
C PHE A 606 16.14 -18.66 -4.80
N GLY A 607 17.01 -17.80 -5.31
CA GLY A 607 17.54 -17.81 -6.67
C GLY A 607 19.06 -17.78 -6.62
N GLU A 608 19.71 -18.45 -7.56
CA GLU A 608 21.16 -18.61 -7.62
C GLU A 608 21.63 -18.61 -9.08
N SER A 609 22.69 -17.86 -9.36
CA SER A 609 23.42 -17.82 -10.63
C SER A 609 24.92 -17.73 -10.32
N GLU A 610 25.74 -18.55 -10.97
CA GLU A 610 27.14 -18.81 -10.57
C GLU A 610 27.32 -19.05 -9.06
N ALA A 611 28.08 -18.17 -8.40
CA ALA A 611 28.39 -18.17 -6.97
C ALA A 611 27.58 -17.09 -6.21
N VAL A 612 26.61 -16.46 -6.88
CA VAL A 612 25.76 -15.42 -6.29
C VAL A 612 24.39 -16.03 -6.00
N GLU A 613 24.04 -16.03 -4.72
CA GLU A 613 22.74 -16.48 -4.25
C GLU A 613 21.98 -15.29 -3.66
N SER A 614 20.73 -15.15 -4.08
CA SER A 614 19.72 -14.33 -3.43
C SER A 614 18.73 -15.21 -2.69
N SER A 615 18.51 -14.92 -1.41
CA SER A 615 17.63 -15.70 -0.55
C SER A 615 16.68 -14.83 0.27
N LEU A 616 15.48 -15.35 0.51
CA LEU A 616 14.49 -14.81 1.43
C LEU A 616 14.21 -15.86 2.53
N LEU A 617 14.47 -15.50 3.78
CA LEU A 617 14.01 -16.28 4.94
C LEU A 617 12.49 -16.15 5.04
N LEU A 618 11.82 -17.29 5.16
CA LEU A 618 10.37 -17.37 5.14
C LEU A 618 9.79 -17.14 6.54
N ALA A 619 8.83 -16.23 6.64
CA ALA A 619 8.05 -16.01 7.85
C ALA A 619 6.94 -17.07 8.00
N ALA A 620 6.58 -17.35 9.25
CA ALA A 620 5.47 -18.22 9.59
C ALA A 620 4.15 -17.67 9.06
N SER A 621 3.32 -18.54 8.50
CA SER A 621 1.98 -18.18 8.07
C SER A 621 0.98 -19.30 8.37
N THR A 622 -0.30 -18.95 8.40
CA THR A 622 -1.39 -19.92 8.56
C THR A 622 -1.98 -20.37 7.22
N GLU A 623 -1.67 -19.65 6.16
CA GLU A 623 -2.15 -19.85 4.79
C GLU A 623 -1.01 -19.70 3.79
N LEU A 624 -1.24 -20.08 2.53
CA LEU A 624 -0.29 -19.87 1.45
C LEU A 624 -0.25 -18.37 1.12
N VAL A 625 0.92 -17.75 1.30
CA VAL A 625 1.15 -16.33 1.03
C VAL A 625 2.21 -16.21 -0.06
N LYS A 626 2.03 -15.26 -0.98
CA LYS A 626 3.01 -15.00 -2.03
C LYS A 626 4.29 -14.45 -1.40
N ASN A 627 5.40 -15.16 -1.63
CA ASN A 627 6.74 -14.75 -1.24
C ASN A 627 7.56 -14.51 -2.51
N THR A 628 8.49 -13.56 -2.46
CA THR A 628 9.24 -13.10 -3.64
C THR A 628 10.70 -12.84 -3.29
N VAL A 629 11.63 -13.29 -4.12
CA VAL A 629 13.06 -13.02 -4.02
C VAL A 629 13.59 -12.53 -5.36
N THR A 630 14.56 -11.62 -5.34
CA THR A 630 15.17 -11.05 -6.53
C THR A 630 16.59 -11.60 -6.71
N CYS A 631 16.88 -12.23 -7.85
CA CYS A 631 18.18 -12.82 -8.16
C CYS A 631 18.83 -12.12 -9.35
N GLU A 632 20.10 -11.74 -9.24
CA GLU A 632 20.90 -11.35 -10.40
C GLU A 632 21.43 -12.60 -11.09
N VAL A 633 21.33 -12.64 -12.41
CA VAL A 633 21.82 -13.72 -13.27
C VAL A 633 22.97 -13.18 -14.11
N THR A 634 24.12 -13.85 -14.06
CA THR A 634 25.37 -13.42 -14.72
C THR A 634 25.96 -14.46 -15.66
N ASP A 635 25.47 -15.71 -15.65
CA ASP A 635 25.98 -16.84 -16.43
C ASP A 635 24.93 -17.51 -17.32
N GLU A 636 23.86 -16.79 -17.67
CA GLU A 636 22.76 -17.32 -18.47
C GLU A 636 22.06 -18.55 -17.84
N THR A 637 22.26 -18.79 -16.54
CA THR A 637 21.66 -19.89 -15.79
C THR A 637 21.03 -19.37 -14.49
N LEU A 638 19.78 -19.74 -14.24
CA LEU A 638 19.11 -19.45 -12.97
C LEU A 638 18.66 -20.76 -12.31
N ARG A 639 19.21 -21.05 -11.14
CA ARG A 639 18.71 -22.09 -10.23
C ARG A 639 17.79 -21.44 -9.21
N PHE A 640 16.60 -21.98 -9.00
CA PHE A 640 15.65 -21.41 -8.04
C PHE A 640 14.83 -22.49 -7.35
N GLY A 641 14.33 -22.22 -6.15
CA GLY A 641 13.53 -23.18 -5.40
C GLY A 641 13.41 -22.87 -3.91
N ILE A 642 13.12 -23.91 -3.13
CA ILE A 642 13.01 -23.84 -1.66
C ILE A 642 13.96 -24.85 -1.00
N ARG A 643 14.60 -24.42 0.08
CA ARG A 643 15.51 -25.28 0.88
C ARG A 643 15.42 -24.98 2.38
N GLY A 644 15.99 -25.86 3.20
CA GLY A 644 16.18 -25.59 4.63
C GLY A 644 17.16 -24.44 4.90
N ALA A 645 16.94 -23.67 5.96
CA ALA A 645 17.78 -22.51 6.30
C ALA A 645 19.03 -22.85 7.14
N GLY A 646 19.10 -24.03 7.75
CA GLY A 646 20.24 -24.43 8.57
C GLY A 646 21.47 -24.85 7.76
N ASP A 647 22.62 -25.02 8.42
CA ASP A 647 23.87 -25.47 7.80
C ASP A 647 23.66 -26.74 6.96
N GLY A 648 24.04 -26.69 5.68
CA GLY A 648 23.83 -27.80 4.74
C GLY A 648 22.35 -28.06 4.42
N ASN A 649 21.52 -27.01 4.45
CA ASN A 649 20.07 -27.06 4.24
C ASN A 649 19.31 -27.85 5.32
N ALA A 650 19.83 -27.86 6.55
CA ALA A 650 19.25 -28.59 7.67
C ALA A 650 17.96 -27.92 8.20
N VAL A 651 17.02 -28.76 8.63
CA VAL A 651 15.74 -28.38 9.23
C VAL A 651 15.50 -29.27 10.46
N PRO A 652 15.17 -28.68 11.63
CA PRO A 652 14.87 -29.46 12.83
C PRO A 652 13.65 -30.38 12.68
N ALA A 653 13.61 -31.44 13.48
CA ALA A 653 12.51 -32.38 13.55
C ALA A 653 11.14 -31.72 13.77
N GLY A 654 10.13 -32.21 13.06
CA GLY A 654 8.73 -31.82 13.22
C GLY A 654 8.34 -30.51 12.52
N ARG A 655 9.29 -29.86 11.84
CA ARG A 655 9.08 -28.61 11.11
C ARG A 655 8.60 -28.86 9.68
N TRP A 656 7.83 -27.93 9.14
CA TRP A 656 7.30 -28.06 7.79
C TRP A 656 7.17 -26.75 7.02
N VAL A 657 7.20 -26.89 5.69
CA VAL A 657 6.77 -25.89 4.72
C VAL A 657 5.90 -26.56 3.65
N VAL A 658 4.88 -25.84 3.18
CA VAL A 658 4.08 -26.16 1.99
C VAL A 658 4.29 -25.05 0.98
N PHE A 659 4.45 -25.40 -0.29
CA PHE A 659 4.56 -24.41 -1.35
C PHE A 659 3.94 -24.87 -2.66
N ASP A 660 3.61 -23.89 -3.50
CA ASP A 660 2.89 -24.03 -4.75
C ASP A 660 3.12 -22.82 -5.67
N GLU A 661 2.64 -22.88 -6.92
CA GLU A 661 2.54 -21.75 -7.86
C GLU A 661 3.84 -20.94 -8.04
N PHE A 662 4.92 -21.60 -8.48
CA PHE A 662 6.15 -20.89 -8.81
C PHE A 662 5.98 -20.01 -10.06
N SER A 663 6.58 -18.82 -10.02
CA SER A 663 6.68 -17.91 -11.15
C SER A 663 8.03 -17.20 -11.17
N VAL A 664 8.61 -17.05 -12.36
CA VAL A 664 9.88 -16.38 -12.61
C VAL A 664 9.68 -15.32 -13.70
N ILE A 665 10.06 -14.09 -13.40
CA ILE A 665 9.88 -12.90 -14.24
C ILE A 665 11.23 -12.18 -14.38
N LEU A 666 11.69 -11.90 -15.60
CA LEU A 666 12.85 -11.03 -15.82
C LEU A 666 12.41 -9.58 -15.59
N LYS A 667 13.04 -8.89 -14.65
CA LYS A 667 12.73 -7.49 -14.31
C LYS A 667 13.61 -6.51 -15.06
N THR A 668 14.90 -6.80 -15.19
CA THR A 668 15.85 -5.94 -15.91
C THR A 668 16.90 -6.81 -16.60
N ILE A 669 17.47 -6.32 -17.69
CA ILE A 669 18.67 -6.90 -18.30
C ILE A 669 19.85 -6.09 -17.77
N VAL A 670 20.92 -6.75 -17.31
CA VAL A 670 22.17 -6.08 -16.88
C VAL A 670 23.11 -6.04 -18.08
N PRO A 671 23.25 -4.89 -18.76
CA PRO A 671 24.29 -4.76 -19.77
C PRO A 671 25.67 -4.79 -19.10
N GLU A 672 26.55 -5.70 -19.53
CA GLU A 672 27.95 -5.72 -19.08
C GLU A 672 28.74 -4.51 -19.64
N TYR A 673 29.41 -3.78 -18.75
CA TYR A 673 30.29 -2.66 -19.10
C TYR A 673 31.72 -2.97 -18.67
N ILE A 674 32.59 -3.31 -19.62
CA ILE A 674 34.04 -3.28 -19.38
C ILE A 674 34.55 -1.89 -19.78
N ASP A 675 35.04 -1.14 -18.80
CA ASP A 675 35.64 0.18 -19.00
C ASP A 675 37.05 -0.01 -19.59
N VAL A 676 37.16 0.08 -20.91
CA VAL A 676 38.46 -0.01 -21.59
C VAL A 676 39.13 1.35 -21.48
N ALA A 677 40.06 1.47 -20.51
CA ALA A 677 40.86 2.67 -20.36
C ALA A 677 41.53 3.05 -21.70
N PRO A 678 41.45 4.31 -22.16
CA PRO A 678 42.08 4.73 -23.40
C PRO A 678 43.61 4.64 -23.25
N SER A 679 44.21 3.58 -23.82
CA SER A 679 45.67 3.51 -23.86
C SER A 679 46.21 4.57 -24.81
N VAL A 680 47.08 5.41 -24.29
CA VAL A 680 47.90 6.35 -25.06
C VAL A 680 48.70 5.54 -26.07
N ALA A 681 48.50 5.81 -27.37
CA ALA A 681 49.20 5.27 -28.52
C ALA A 681 50.33 4.27 -28.18
N PHE A 682 50.02 2.97 -28.21
CA PHE A 682 50.99 1.88 -28.08
C PHE A 682 51.87 1.82 -29.35
N ARG A 683 52.78 2.78 -29.53
CA ARG A 683 53.94 2.68 -30.42
C ARG A 683 55.09 2.05 -29.63
N GLY A 684 54.91 0.81 -29.20
CA GLY A 684 55.91 0.04 -28.47
C GLY A 684 56.04 -1.34 -29.10
N GLN A 685 57.24 -1.68 -29.55
CA GLN A 685 57.63 -2.99 -30.06
C GLN A 685 57.46 -4.08 -29.00
N ASP A 686 56.26 -4.62 -28.80
CA ASP A 686 56.14 -5.99 -28.31
C ASP A 686 56.22 -6.91 -29.52
N THR A 687 57.42 -7.43 -29.76
CA THR A 687 57.65 -8.52 -30.70
C THR A 687 56.78 -9.72 -30.31
N PHE A 688 56.31 -10.49 -31.31
CA PHE A 688 55.43 -11.66 -31.22
C PHE A 688 55.70 -12.61 -30.03
N GLU A 689 56.93 -12.65 -29.52
CA GLU A 689 57.38 -13.53 -28.43
C GLU A 689 56.73 -13.27 -27.06
N ASN A 690 56.15 -12.08 -26.80
CA ASN A 690 55.54 -11.77 -25.48
C ASN A 690 54.04 -12.13 -25.35
N LEU A 691 53.35 -12.40 -26.45
CA LEU A 691 51.95 -12.87 -26.43
C LEU A 691 51.83 -14.38 -26.28
N ALA A 692 52.85 -15.13 -26.72
CA ALA A 692 52.88 -16.59 -26.65
C ALA A 692 52.97 -17.15 -25.22
N SER A 693 53.34 -16.32 -24.22
CA SER A 693 53.45 -16.76 -22.82
C SER A 693 52.19 -16.49 -21.98
N LYS A 694 51.12 -15.93 -22.55
CA LYS A 694 49.84 -15.74 -21.88
C LYS A 694 48.77 -16.46 -22.69
N GLU A 695 48.47 -17.70 -22.30
CA GLU A 695 47.42 -18.51 -22.93
C GLU A 695 46.12 -17.70 -23.03
N ASN A 696 45.54 -17.68 -24.23
CA ASN A 696 44.15 -17.27 -24.51
C ASN A 696 43.79 -15.79 -24.32
N ASN A 697 44.61 -14.86 -24.82
CA ASN A 697 44.25 -13.44 -24.81
C ASN A 697 43.85 -12.91 -26.19
N ILE A 698 42.59 -12.48 -26.32
CA ILE A 698 42.17 -11.58 -27.40
C ILE A 698 42.49 -10.15 -27.00
N VAL A 699 43.43 -9.54 -27.74
CA VAL A 699 43.80 -8.14 -27.62
C VAL A 699 43.03 -7.34 -28.65
N ILE A 700 42.33 -6.30 -28.19
CA ILE A 700 41.59 -5.39 -29.06
C ILE A 700 42.16 -3.98 -28.90
N TRP A 701 42.42 -3.30 -30.02
CA TRP A 701 42.85 -1.91 -30.02
C TRP A 701 42.27 -1.14 -31.21
N GLN A 702 42.23 0.19 -31.08
CA GLN A 702 41.77 1.08 -32.14
C GLN A 702 42.98 1.65 -32.91
N ASP A 703 42.91 1.63 -34.24
CA ASP A 703 43.78 2.44 -35.11
C ASP A 703 42.90 3.24 -36.07
N ASN A 704 42.73 4.54 -35.81
CA ASN A 704 41.77 5.40 -36.50
C ASN A 704 40.35 4.83 -36.43
N GLN A 705 39.66 4.67 -37.56
CA GLN A 705 38.31 4.08 -37.63
C GLN A 705 38.33 2.54 -37.70
N ASN A 706 39.50 1.91 -37.51
CA ASN A 706 39.59 0.45 -37.54
C ASN A 706 39.69 -0.10 -36.12
N LEU A 707 38.81 -1.04 -35.83
CA LEU A 707 38.92 -1.97 -34.72
C LEU A 707 39.88 -3.09 -35.11
N ASN A 708 40.98 -3.23 -34.40
CA ASN A 708 41.92 -4.32 -34.62
C ASN A 708 41.79 -5.32 -33.47
N ILE A 709 41.70 -6.59 -33.83
CA ILE A 709 41.49 -7.71 -32.93
C ILE A 709 42.60 -8.71 -33.23
N ARG A 710 43.34 -9.10 -32.20
CA ARG A 710 44.38 -10.12 -32.32
C ARG A 710 44.20 -11.16 -31.26
N SER A 711 44.24 -12.42 -31.64
CA SER A 711 44.07 -13.56 -30.75
C SER A 711 45.34 -14.42 -30.76
N SER A 712 45.55 -15.20 -29.69
CA SER A 712 46.55 -16.27 -29.70
C SER A 712 46.15 -17.45 -30.59
N GLU A 713 44.87 -17.56 -30.94
CA GLU A 713 44.29 -18.57 -31.83
C GLU A 713 43.66 -17.93 -33.07
N ASP A 714 43.35 -18.73 -34.10
CA ASP A 714 42.62 -18.23 -35.26
C ASP A 714 41.17 -17.90 -34.87
N ILE A 715 40.76 -16.67 -35.15
CA ILE A 715 39.38 -16.21 -35.01
C ILE A 715 38.63 -16.76 -36.22
N VAL A 716 37.62 -17.60 -36.00
CA VAL A 716 36.75 -18.16 -37.05
C VAL A 716 35.53 -17.30 -37.32
N VAL A 717 35.01 -16.60 -36.31
CA VAL A 717 33.87 -15.68 -36.45
C VAL A 717 34.12 -14.44 -35.61
N CYS A 718 33.80 -13.27 -36.14
CA CYS A 718 33.73 -12.01 -35.41
C CYS A 718 32.43 -11.28 -35.77
N ASP A 719 31.51 -11.20 -34.82
CA ASP A 719 30.25 -10.48 -34.92
C ASP A 719 30.37 -9.17 -34.12
N VAL A 720 30.19 -8.03 -34.80
CA VAL A 720 30.19 -6.69 -34.19
C VAL A 720 28.76 -6.18 -34.17
N TYR A 721 28.25 -5.87 -32.99
CA TYR A 721 26.95 -5.30 -32.74
C TYR A 721 27.10 -3.83 -32.29
N SER A 722 26.09 -3.01 -32.53
CA SER A 722 25.94 -1.72 -31.87
C SER A 722 25.58 -1.93 -30.39
N ILE A 723 25.63 -0.87 -29.59
CA ILE A 723 25.22 -0.94 -28.18
C ILE A 723 23.73 -1.30 -27.98
N SER A 724 22.90 -1.07 -29.00
CA SER A 724 21.49 -1.50 -29.02
C SER A 724 21.31 -2.94 -29.53
N GLY A 725 22.39 -3.73 -29.65
CA GLY A 725 22.34 -5.14 -30.02
C GLY A 725 22.16 -5.42 -31.52
N VAL A 726 22.09 -4.38 -32.38
CA VAL A 726 22.01 -4.56 -33.85
C VAL A 726 23.34 -5.05 -34.40
N LEU A 727 23.39 -6.14 -35.15
CA LEU A 727 24.59 -6.60 -35.85
C LEU A 727 25.03 -5.55 -36.89
N VAL A 728 26.15 -4.90 -36.64
CA VAL A 728 26.76 -3.88 -37.50
C VAL A 728 27.66 -4.53 -38.55
N LYS A 729 28.41 -5.55 -38.18
CA LYS A 729 29.39 -6.19 -39.06
C LYS A 729 29.61 -7.64 -38.65
N LYS A 730 29.74 -8.54 -39.61
CA LYS A 730 30.16 -9.92 -39.41
C LYS A 730 31.36 -10.21 -40.30
N GLU A 731 32.39 -10.81 -39.72
CA GLU A 731 33.57 -11.29 -40.44
C GLU A 731 33.81 -12.75 -40.11
N THR A 732 33.87 -13.58 -41.15
CA THR A 732 34.25 -14.99 -41.06
C THR A 732 35.59 -15.12 -41.77
N SER A 733 36.65 -15.19 -40.99
CA SER A 733 38.02 -15.35 -41.47
C SER A 733 38.65 -16.51 -40.71
N VAL A 734 39.79 -17.03 -41.15
CA VAL A 734 40.61 -17.94 -40.31
C VAL A 734 41.92 -17.22 -40.14
N THR A 735 41.94 -16.31 -39.17
CA THR A 735 43.10 -15.48 -38.90
C THR A 735 43.16 -15.10 -37.44
N ASN A 736 44.36 -15.09 -36.90
CA ASN A 736 44.64 -14.56 -35.57
C ASN A 736 44.74 -13.03 -35.51
N ASN A 737 44.52 -12.31 -36.62
CA ASN A 737 44.56 -10.85 -36.68
C ASN A 737 43.51 -10.29 -37.65
N LEU A 738 42.52 -9.58 -37.11
CA LEU A 738 41.36 -9.06 -37.82
C LEU A 738 41.30 -7.54 -37.67
N SER A 739 41.03 -6.83 -38.77
CA SER A 739 40.85 -5.38 -38.77
C SER A 739 39.51 -5.03 -39.38
N ILE A 740 38.65 -4.38 -38.60
CA ILE A 740 37.26 -4.09 -38.95
C ILE A 740 37.04 -2.57 -38.98
N PRO A 741 36.74 -1.97 -40.14
CA PRO A 741 36.38 -0.56 -40.21
C PRO A 741 35.01 -0.33 -39.58
N LEU A 742 34.94 0.58 -38.61
CA LEU A 742 33.73 0.95 -37.88
C LEU A 742 33.61 2.49 -37.82
N GLN A 743 32.38 2.99 -37.80
CA GLN A 743 32.15 4.41 -37.56
C GLN A 743 32.41 4.77 -36.09
N LYS A 744 32.45 6.06 -35.77
CA LYS A 744 32.56 6.51 -34.37
C LYS A 744 31.33 6.06 -33.61
N GLY A 745 31.52 5.40 -32.47
CA GLY A 745 30.42 4.83 -31.71
C GLY A 745 30.85 3.77 -30.72
N MET A 746 29.87 3.22 -30.00
CA MET A 746 30.05 2.12 -29.07
C MET A 746 29.51 0.83 -29.67
N TYR A 747 30.29 -0.24 -29.60
CA TYR A 747 29.99 -1.54 -30.19
C TYR A 747 30.24 -2.67 -29.20
N ILE A 748 29.62 -3.83 -29.42
CA ILE A 748 29.88 -5.11 -28.77
C ILE A 748 30.50 -6.03 -29.83
N VAL A 749 31.63 -6.65 -29.55
CA VAL A 749 32.40 -7.48 -30.48
C VAL A 749 32.47 -8.88 -29.91
N ARG A 750 31.81 -9.84 -30.56
CA ARG A 750 31.80 -11.25 -30.19
C ARG A 750 32.69 -12.02 -31.15
N THR A 751 33.78 -12.57 -30.66
CA THR A 751 34.69 -13.42 -31.42
C THR A 751 34.55 -14.87 -31.02
N LYS A 752 34.58 -15.78 -32.00
CA LYS A 752 34.71 -17.22 -31.79
C LYS A 752 36.06 -17.68 -32.35
N SER A 753 36.86 -18.37 -31.55
CA SER A 753 38.11 -18.98 -32.03
C SER A 753 37.89 -20.40 -32.57
N GLU A 754 38.88 -20.94 -33.28
CA GLU A 754 38.82 -22.25 -33.91
C GLU A 754 38.55 -23.39 -32.89
N ASN A 755 38.99 -23.24 -31.64
CA ASN A 755 38.73 -24.22 -30.58
C ASN A 755 37.29 -24.13 -30.02
N GLY A 756 36.48 -23.17 -30.48
CA GLY A 756 35.10 -22.97 -30.06
C GLY A 756 34.89 -21.95 -28.94
N MET A 757 35.95 -21.37 -28.36
CA MET A 757 35.81 -20.33 -27.35
C MET A 757 35.17 -19.08 -27.93
N ILE A 758 34.25 -18.50 -27.17
CA ILE A 758 33.54 -17.28 -27.50
C ILE A 758 33.95 -16.21 -26.49
N GLU A 759 34.36 -15.05 -26.98
CA GLU A 759 34.71 -13.90 -26.14
C GLU A 759 33.95 -12.68 -26.66
N SER A 760 33.32 -11.92 -25.76
CA SER A 760 32.56 -10.71 -26.08
C SER A 760 33.23 -9.50 -25.45
N LYS A 761 33.49 -8.43 -26.22
CA LYS A 761 34.08 -7.19 -25.73
C LYS A 761 33.35 -5.96 -26.23
N LYS A 762 33.11 -5.03 -25.32
CA LYS A 762 32.64 -3.68 -25.67
C LYS A 762 33.80 -2.81 -26.12
N VAL A 763 33.65 -2.11 -27.24
CA VAL A 763 34.68 -1.24 -27.81
C VAL A 763 34.09 0.11 -28.19
N ILE A 764 34.85 1.17 -27.89
CA ILE A 764 34.50 2.54 -28.27
C ILE A 764 35.44 2.96 -29.39
N ILE A 765 34.87 3.28 -30.55
CA ILE A 765 35.61 3.85 -31.68
C ILE A 765 35.50 5.36 -31.58
N LYS A 766 36.61 6.02 -31.22
CA LYS A 766 36.70 7.48 -31.06
C LYS A 766 36.89 8.26 -32.35
#